data_AF-A0A661D4H4-F1
#
_entry.id   AF-A0A661D4H4-F1
#
_cell.length_a   1.000
_cell.length_b   1.000
_cell.length_c   1.000
_cell.angle_alpha   90.00
_cell.angle_beta   90.00
_cell.angle_gamma   90.00
#
_symmetry.space_group_name_H-M   'P 1'
#
loop_
_entity.id
_entity.type
_entity.pdbx_description
1 polymer ?
#
loop_
_entity_poly.entity_id
_entity_poly.type
_entity_poly.pdbx_seq_one_letter_code
_entity_poly.pdbx_strand_id
1 'polypeptide(L)'
;MSVILNKHTPVIRDTDPKCPNKRWQSSLAPWIMTGALFVPPVSAATGELILKDFSDVSYFTLNGDAETVKTPEGVKLRLTAAKRLQGGSVFGTDKASTAQFSTYFKFQVTEPGGVLSGGDGFVFVVQPVSSNVKSAGGGIGYAGIAKSIGVEFDTWNNHKETDTRNDKNDNHIGININGEFNGPTVAVSPPFENGEIWHAWVDYDGKQLEVRTNTTGKRPSKALLTRKLDISKIIGGVPEAFIGFTSATGGAYANHDILSFAYRDSFAPVGAEHVDVWMADSKRDKGAEPNKVSRRFWLSPDIWIRNQKDGVSKYQNVEFGQDNYIYVRARNRGTAIANNTTIEVYRSIPSMGNRWPKSWQFVGKTQIDTLEPNATEEVAIRWDKKDIPKPGHYCFYVRVLNDDDPMKFHEKGDSLRNMRKNNNIVSRNFNVVDLSKNVTDEFEVTVHNPKKTDATIDIVFEEEDKFLDNEGSGVTVDLGELYPSWQAAGGKGVNIKPAGGTKVKLLGTPAKVTDIPMKPAESQKIKMKVAAFKPMPGEGTSREYQFSTQEFVNGKLAGGVDYAIATRAQDTDTDGDGLKDVIDEDDDNDCRPDTWEIAAGLNPLDASDATVASTVPFETILASARKTVDFETMLSPTPGIEITQQFANTHGMAFSSSKTKVTLIKVGEKPTGFVSVYDAKGIKTRRENKLNRPAPDANIGQFLVMAKHTKGADLSITYLQPVAQASGEVLDVDGKEILSIIARDVEGKEVSTQQIDKRSPNSGDGRATRWSFDLKMPVIKTVEIIQRGKGLGVSFDNFSASPLCGAKNLPFVKSEDFKARYGKKTTSESTKSPTSGVAACLTSSTKEETIRFVPSPDIGPTGVSTAGPNCFKMTPIPCPPGEEAGGSDLKTKTVPRISTAPAKDKPSQRYINNGDGTVADNKTGLVWLQNANCIGSQYPSFEKDCCSPGEGRMTWQDAQVFVDELNAGKFPKCNANHSDWRVPTVHELQSIVDYGFYNPAVSNGAGTGQWRENKVFSNVKSDNYWTATPDASAIGFAWRVRFDRGLLFSESKTSPFYVWPVREGAK
;
A
#
# COMPACT_ATOMS: atom_id res chain seq x y z
N MET A 1 -31.22 -8.19 48.08
CA MET A 1 -30.97 -6.91 47.39
C MET A 1 -31.44 -7.12 45.95
N SER A 2 -32.61 -6.66 45.50
CA SER A 2 -33.47 -5.55 45.98
C SER A 2 -32.82 -4.17 45.74
N VAL A 3 -33.48 -3.14 45.19
CA VAL A 3 -34.90 -3.07 44.76
C VAL A 3 -35.20 -1.86 43.82
N ILE A 4 -35.96 -2.08 42.71
CA ILE A 4 -37.02 -1.21 42.11
C ILE A 4 -36.58 0.28 41.76
N LEU A 5 -37.28 1.30 41.18
CA LEU A 5 -38.66 1.72 40.81
C LEU A 5 -38.76 2.21 39.33
N ASN A 6 -39.93 1.99 38.69
CA ASN A 6 -40.85 2.93 37.98
C ASN A 6 -40.39 4.24 37.29
N LYS A 7 -41.16 4.89 36.38
CA LYS A 7 -42.28 4.62 35.42
C LYS A 7 -42.77 5.99 34.89
N HIS A 8 -43.48 6.04 33.75
CA HIS A 8 -44.83 6.68 33.63
C HIS A 8 -45.50 6.44 32.25
N THR A 9 -46.85 6.41 32.24
CA THR A 9 -47.75 6.23 31.07
C THR A 9 -49.14 6.81 31.38
N PRO A 10 -49.84 7.45 30.42
CA PRO A 10 -51.13 6.92 29.89
C PRO A 10 -51.22 7.03 28.33
N VAL A 11 -51.93 6.24 27.50
CA VAL A 11 -53.23 5.49 27.53
C VAL A 11 -54.43 6.32 26.99
N ILE A 12 -55.33 5.66 26.20
CA ILE A 12 -56.55 6.17 25.45
C ILE A 12 -56.24 6.69 24.02
N ARG A 13 -56.94 6.38 22.89
CA ARG A 13 -57.92 5.32 22.46
C ARG A 13 -58.05 5.26 20.90
N ASP A 14 -58.85 4.30 20.39
CA ASP A 14 -59.68 4.18 19.15
C ASP A 14 -59.63 5.26 18.03
N THR A 15 -59.89 4.99 16.73
CA THR A 15 -60.82 4.00 16.09
C THR A 15 -60.35 3.40 14.75
N ASP A 16 -60.98 2.29 14.34
CA ASP A 16 -60.84 1.53 13.08
C ASP A 16 -62.10 1.69 12.16
N PRO A 17 -62.34 0.90 11.07
CA PRO A 17 -61.69 0.82 9.75
C PRO A 17 -62.51 1.50 8.60
N LYS A 18 -61.99 1.51 7.36
CA LYS A 18 -62.68 1.03 6.12
C LYS A 18 -61.93 1.27 4.79
N CYS A 19 -61.97 0.26 3.91
CA CYS A 19 -61.94 0.43 2.45
C CYS A 19 -63.38 0.38 1.89
N PRO A 20 -63.62 0.88 0.65
CA PRO A 20 -64.31 0.02 -0.32
C PRO A 20 -63.80 0.12 -1.77
N ASN A 21 -64.10 -0.91 -2.56
CA ASN A 21 -63.69 -1.06 -3.97
C ASN A 21 -64.41 -0.12 -4.96
N LYS A 22 -63.72 0.24 -6.07
CA LYS A 22 -64.22 0.12 -7.46
C LYS A 22 -63.14 0.54 -8.50
N ARG A 23 -63.27 0.27 -9.82
CA ARG A 23 -63.42 -0.98 -10.62
C ARG A 23 -63.44 -0.60 -12.12
N TRP A 24 -62.60 -1.20 -12.97
CA TRP A 24 -62.60 -1.08 -14.46
C TRP A 24 -62.24 0.32 -15.05
N GLN A 25 -61.95 0.49 -16.35
CA GLN A 25 -62.02 -0.40 -17.53
C GLN A 25 -60.78 -0.29 -18.47
N SER A 26 -60.50 -1.39 -19.22
CA SER A 26 -60.14 -1.47 -20.67
C SER A 26 -59.08 -0.56 -21.33
N SER A 27 -58.29 -0.98 -22.34
CA SER A 27 -58.01 -2.31 -22.96
C SER A 27 -57.02 -2.17 -24.14
N LEU A 28 -56.59 -3.30 -24.72
CA LEU A 28 -56.02 -3.46 -26.07
C LEU A 28 -54.64 -2.82 -26.34
N ALA A 29 -53.60 -3.66 -26.27
CA ALA A 29 -52.32 -3.43 -26.95
C ALA A 29 -52.28 -4.24 -28.28
N PRO A 30 -52.01 -3.61 -29.44
CA PRO A 30 -51.76 -4.34 -30.68
C PRO A 30 -50.30 -4.81 -30.76
N TRP A 31 -50.07 -5.95 -31.42
CA TRP A 31 -48.72 -6.47 -31.68
C TRP A 31 -48.02 -5.70 -32.81
N ILE A 32 -46.73 -5.44 -32.66
CA ILE A 32 -45.78 -5.28 -33.77
C ILE A 32 -44.57 -6.15 -33.47
N MET A 33 -44.21 -7.05 -34.39
CA MET A 33 -42.96 -7.80 -34.31
C MET A 33 -41.80 -6.97 -34.86
N THR A 34 -40.70 -6.93 -34.12
CA THR A 34 -39.39 -6.52 -34.64
C THR A 34 -38.36 -7.55 -34.18
N GLY A 35 -37.63 -8.16 -35.12
CA GLY A 35 -36.73 -9.27 -34.82
C GLY A 35 -35.50 -8.82 -34.01
N ALA A 36 -35.45 -9.18 -32.73
CA ALA A 36 -34.23 -9.06 -31.94
C ALA A 36 -33.28 -10.22 -32.27
N LEU A 37 -32.02 -9.89 -32.60
CA LEU A 37 -30.94 -10.88 -32.61
C LEU A 37 -30.75 -11.39 -31.18
N PHE A 38 -31.08 -12.67 -30.96
CA PHE A 38 -31.04 -13.31 -29.67
C PHE A 38 -29.59 -13.59 -29.25
N VAL A 39 -28.91 -12.55 -28.75
CA VAL A 39 -27.68 -12.74 -27.96
C VAL A 39 -28.14 -13.31 -26.62
N PRO A 40 -27.87 -14.59 -26.30
CA PRO A 40 -28.22 -15.11 -24.99
C PRO A 40 -27.42 -14.33 -23.94
N PRO A 41 -28.02 -13.98 -22.78
CA PRO A 41 -27.22 -13.52 -21.66
C PRO A 41 -26.20 -14.61 -21.33
N VAL A 42 -24.92 -14.25 -21.24
CA VAL A 42 -23.90 -15.17 -20.75
C VAL A 42 -24.20 -15.37 -19.27
N SER A 43 -24.75 -16.53 -18.94
CA SER A 43 -25.06 -16.96 -17.58
C SER A 43 -23.85 -16.74 -16.67
N ALA A 44 -24.06 -16.03 -15.57
CA ALA A 44 -23.03 -15.75 -14.59
C ALA A 44 -22.87 -16.98 -13.68
N ALA A 45 -22.13 -17.99 -14.17
CA ALA A 45 -21.93 -19.26 -13.49
C ALA A 45 -21.52 -19.07 -12.01
N THR A 46 -22.39 -19.51 -11.12
CA THR A 46 -22.25 -19.45 -9.65
C THR A 46 -21.33 -20.57 -9.18
N GLY A 47 -20.02 -20.30 -9.21
CA GLY A 47 -18.96 -21.31 -9.10
C GLY A 47 -18.89 -22.13 -7.80
N GLU A 48 -19.58 -21.72 -6.73
CA GLU A 48 -19.82 -22.53 -5.52
C GLU A 48 -20.98 -21.94 -4.71
N LEU A 49 -21.85 -22.80 -4.17
CA LEU A 49 -22.86 -22.45 -3.16
C LEU A 49 -22.59 -23.28 -1.89
N ILE A 50 -22.42 -22.63 -0.74
CA ILE A 50 -22.27 -23.29 0.57
C ILE A 50 -23.25 -22.66 1.56
N LEU A 51 -24.13 -23.49 2.11
CA LEU A 51 -25.09 -23.17 3.15
C LEU A 51 -24.78 -24.03 4.38
N LYS A 52 -24.25 -23.39 5.43
CA LYS A 52 -23.90 -24.05 6.70
C LYS A 52 -25.15 -24.50 7.47
N ASP A 53 -26.22 -23.72 7.34
CA ASP A 53 -27.58 -23.99 7.75
C ASP A 53 -28.52 -23.29 6.72
N PHE A 54 -29.83 -23.34 6.94
CA PHE A 54 -30.85 -22.72 6.09
C PHE A 54 -31.44 -21.44 6.73
N SER A 55 -30.59 -20.65 7.39
CA SER A 55 -30.98 -19.32 7.92
C SER A 55 -31.22 -18.29 6.81
N ASP A 56 -30.57 -18.45 5.66
CA ASP A 56 -30.85 -17.79 4.39
C ASP A 56 -31.35 -18.82 3.37
N VAL A 57 -32.54 -18.60 2.82
CA VAL A 57 -33.15 -19.41 1.75
C VAL A 57 -33.49 -18.59 0.50
N SER A 58 -32.90 -17.39 0.34
CA SER A 58 -33.09 -16.56 -0.86
C SER A 58 -32.66 -17.24 -2.16
N TYR A 59 -31.76 -18.22 -2.08
CA TYR A 59 -31.33 -19.10 -3.18
C TYR A 59 -32.37 -20.17 -3.57
N PHE A 60 -33.50 -20.29 -2.88
CA PHE A 60 -34.47 -21.38 -3.07
C PHE A 60 -35.93 -20.93 -3.17
N THR A 61 -36.68 -21.63 -4.02
CA THR A 61 -38.14 -21.66 -3.99
C THR A 61 -38.58 -22.88 -3.16
N LEU A 62 -39.17 -22.65 -1.99
CA LEU A 62 -39.82 -23.69 -1.17
C LEU A 62 -41.27 -23.89 -1.66
N ASN A 63 -41.71 -25.15 -1.77
CA ASN A 63 -43.03 -25.52 -2.31
C ASN A 63 -43.66 -26.66 -1.50
N GLY A 64 -45.00 -26.65 -1.41
CA GLY A 64 -45.75 -27.67 -0.67
C GLY A 64 -45.59 -27.49 0.85
N ASP A 65 -45.44 -28.59 1.57
CA ASP A 65 -45.23 -28.60 3.03
C ASP A 65 -43.78 -28.28 3.47
N ALA A 66 -42.91 -27.83 2.55
CA ALA A 66 -41.51 -27.54 2.85
C ALA A 66 -41.33 -26.19 3.59
N GLU A 67 -40.65 -26.21 4.74
CA GLU A 67 -40.48 -25.07 5.65
C GLU A 67 -39.06 -24.98 6.25
N THR A 68 -38.71 -23.83 6.84
CA THR A 68 -37.49 -23.68 7.65
C THR A 68 -37.80 -23.78 9.15
N VAL A 69 -37.17 -24.73 9.83
CA VAL A 69 -37.38 -25.00 11.26
C VAL A 69 -36.17 -24.49 12.06
N LYS A 70 -36.41 -23.62 13.04
CA LYS A 70 -35.37 -23.14 13.95
C LYS A 70 -35.15 -24.14 15.08
N THR A 71 -33.88 -24.47 15.34
CA THR A 71 -33.42 -25.34 16.44
C THR A 71 -32.31 -24.61 17.22
N PRO A 72 -31.94 -25.06 18.43
CA PRO A 72 -30.78 -24.51 19.15
C PRO A 72 -29.46 -24.60 18.38
N GLU A 73 -29.34 -25.57 17.47
CA GLU A 73 -28.13 -25.88 16.69
C GLU A 73 -28.04 -25.08 15.37
N GLY A 74 -29.12 -24.42 14.94
CA GLY A 74 -29.21 -23.68 13.68
C GLY A 74 -30.62 -23.73 13.06
N VAL A 75 -30.75 -23.28 11.82
CA VAL A 75 -31.99 -23.39 11.03
C VAL A 75 -31.88 -24.54 10.04
N LYS A 76 -32.76 -25.54 10.14
CA LYS A 76 -32.82 -26.68 9.19
C LYS A 76 -33.94 -26.52 8.17
N LEU A 77 -33.75 -27.07 6.98
CA LEU A 77 -34.77 -27.16 5.96
C LEU A 77 -35.56 -28.45 6.13
N ARG A 78 -36.86 -28.34 6.42
CA ARG A 78 -37.78 -29.46 6.52
C ARG A 78 -38.47 -29.65 5.18
N LEU A 79 -38.28 -30.81 4.54
CA LEU A 79 -38.93 -31.15 3.27
C LEU A 79 -40.36 -31.66 3.50
N THR A 80 -40.55 -32.49 4.53
CA THR A 80 -41.86 -32.90 5.05
C THR A 80 -41.76 -33.08 6.58
N ALA A 81 -42.89 -32.86 7.28
CA ALA A 81 -43.02 -33.13 8.70
C ALA A 81 -43.54 -34.55 8.97
N ALA A 82 -43.33 -35.06 10.20
CA ALA A 82 -43.82 -36.34 10.71
C ALA A 82 -45.35 -36.39 10.86
N LYS A 83 -46.05 -36.33 9.71
CA LYS A 83 -47.50 -36.37 9.54
C LYS A 83 -47.79 -37.15 8.26
N ARG A 84 -48.99 -37.74 8.16
CA ARG A 84 -49.45 -38.43 6.94
C ARG A 84 -49.73 -37.46 5.80
N LEU A 85 -49.58 -37.94 4.56
CA LEU A 85 -49.98 -37.25 3.33
C LEU A 85 -49.37 -35.85 3.17
N GLN A 86 -48.07 -35.71 3.46
CA GLN A 86 -47.30 -34.49 3.21
C GLN A 86 -46.56 -34.60 1.87
N GLY A 87 -46.25 -33.46 1.27
CA GLY A 87 -45.46 -33.37 0.05
C GLY A 87 -44.80 -32.00 -0.06
N GLY A 88 -43.46 -31.99 -0.09
CA GLY A 88 -42.67 -30.76 -0.16
C GLY A 88 -41.50 -30.87 -1.11
N SER A 89 -41.12 -29.74 -1.71
CA SER A 89 -40.02 -29.67 -2.67
C SER A 89 -39.36 -28.30 -2.68
N VAL A 90 -38.04 -28.28 -2.82
CA VAL A 90 -37.21 -27.08 -2.67
C VAL A 90 -36.20 -27.08 -3.80
N PHE A 91 -36.26 -26.08 -4.68
CA PHE A 91 -35.40 -25.96 -5.86
C PHE A 91 -34.72 -24.59 -5.90
N GLY A 92 -33.52 -24.54 -6.48
CA GLY A 92 -32.81 -23.27 -6.74
C GLY A 92 -33.70 -22.23 -7.43
N THR A 93 -33.55 -20.96 -7.05
CA THR A 93 -34.11 -19.82 -7.81
C THR A 93 -33.40 -19.66 -9.14
N ASP A 94 -32.07 -19.82 -9.14
CA ASP A 94 -31.22 -19.91 -10.33
C ASP A 94 -30.98 -21.36 -10.78
N LYS A 95 -30.48 -21.49 -12.01
CA LYS A 95 -29.96 -22.75 -12.56
C LYS A 95 -28.44 -22.81 -12.42
N ALA A 96 -27.89 -24.01 -12.27
CA ALA A 96 -26.45 -24.23 -12.34
C ALA A 96 -26.09 -25.23 -13.46
N SER A 97 -24.81 -25.24 -13.85
CA SER A 97 -24.27 -26.16 -14.86
C SER A 97 -24.45 -27.62 -14.47
N THR A 98 -24.84 -28.45 -15.44
CA THR A 98 -24.95 -29.91 -15.30
C THR A 98 -23.89 -30.66 -16.10
N ALA A 99 -22.85 -29.99 -16.59
CA ALA A 99 -21.77 -30.63 -17.35
C ALA A 99 -20.93 -31.58 -16.48
N GLN A 100 -20.71 -31.19 -15.23
CA GLN A 100 -20.00 -31.89 -14.16
C GLN A 100 -20.38 -31.19 -12.84
N PHE A 101 -20.43 -31.89 -11.71
CA PHE A 101 -20.68 -31.25 -10.40
C PHE A 101 -20.21 -32.11 -9.23
N SER A 102 -20.11 -31.48 -8.07
CA SER A 102 -19.96 -32.15 -6.77
C SER A 102 -20.88 -31.49 -5.75
N THR A 103 -21.71 -32.27 -5.07
CA THR A 103 -22.54 -31.79 -3.96
C THR A 103 -22.37 -32.64 -2.71
N TYR A 104 -22.48 -31.98 -1.57
CA TYR A 104 -22.44 -32.56 -0.25
C TYR A 104 -23.55 -31.97 0.60
N PHE A 105 -24.22 -32.81 1.39
CA PHE A 105 -25.19 -32.33 2.36
C PHE A 105 -25.23 -33.18 3.61
N LYS A 106 -25.77 -32.58 4.67
CA LYS A 106 -26.14 -33.26 5.91
C LYS A 106 -27.65 -33.39 5.96
N PHE A 107 -28.16 -34.54 6.34
CA PHE A 107 -29.59 -34.77 6.54
C PHE A 107 -29.84 -35.55 7.83
N GLN A 108 -31.08 -35.53 8.28
CA GLN A 108 -31.54 -36.24 9.47
C GLN A 108 -32.99 -36.67 9.24
N VAL A 109 -33.32 -37.93 9.52
CA VAL A 109 -34.70 -38.42 9.50
C VAL A 109 -35.12 -38.73 10.93
N THR A 110 -36.20 -38.10 11.40
CA THR A 110 -36.62 -38.13 12.82
C THR A 110 -38.12 -38.33 12.97
N GLU A 111 -38.55 -38.79 14.15
CA GLU A 111 -39.97 -39.04 14.47
C GLU A 111 -40.68 -40.00 13.46
N PRO A 112 -40.07 -41.15 13.09
CA PRO A 112 -40.72 -42.13 12.23
C PRO A 112 -42.00 -42.69 12.87
N GLY A 113 -43.02 -42.95 12.06
CA GLY A 113 -44.32 -43.39 12.54
C GLY A 113 -45.31 -43.76 11.44
N GLY A 114 -46.58 -43.91 11.85
CA GLY A 114 -47.66 -44.35 10.97
C GLY A 114 -47.68 -45.86 10.75
N VAL A 115 -48.04 -46.30 9.53
CA VAL A 115 -48.09 -47.74 9.18
C VAL A 115 -46.68 -48.30 9.11
N LEU A 116 -46.40 -49.42 9.79
CA LEU A 116 -45.07 -50.07 9.89
C LEU A 116 -43.90 -49.19 10.41
N SER A 117 -44.16 -47.93 10.80
CA SER A 117 -43.25 -47.01 11.53
C SER A 117 -42.05 -46.47 10.75
N GLY A 118 -42.30 -45.65 9.73
CA GLY A 118 -41.24 -45.00 8.93
C GLY A 118 -41.64 -44.79 7.46
N GLY A 119 -41.14 -43.75 6.80
CA GLY A 119 -41.38 -43.50 5.36
C GLY A 119 -41.72 -42.05 4.98
N ASP A 120 -41.70 -41.67 3.70
CA ASP A 120 -41.28 -42.46 2.53
C ASP A 120 -39.92 -41.96 1.96
N GLY A 121 -39.14 -41.20 2.74
CA GLY A 121 -37.80 -40.73 2.36
C GLY A 121 -37.76 -39.37 1.65
N PHE A 122 -36.64 -39.11 0.95
CA PHE A 122 -36.42 -37.91 0.14
C PHE A 122 -35.51 -38.18 -1.07
N VAL A 123 -35.51 -37.26 -2.05
CA VAL A 123 -34.71 -37.36 -3.28
C VAL A 123 -33.97 -36.04 -3.54
N PHE A 124 -32.68 -36.11 -3.86
CA PHE A 124 -31.91 -35.02 -4.47
C PHE A 124 -32.15 -34.99 -5.98
N VAL A 125 -32.60 -33.88 -6.54
CA VAL A 125 -33.12 -33.80 -7.92
C VAL A 125 -32.40 -32.76 -8.76
N VAL A 126 -32.06 -33.13 -10.00
CA VAL A 126 -31.51 -32.23 -11.04
C VAL A 126 -32.46 -32.25 -12.24
N GLN A 127 -33.10 -31.12 -12.55
CA GLN A 127 -34.17 -31.08 -13.56
C GLN A 127 -34.35 -29.68 -14.23
N PRO A 128 -34.78 -29.59 -15.50
CA PRO A 128 -34.65 -28.38 -16.33
C PRO A 128 -35.78 -27.33 -16.20
N VAL A 129 -36.91 -27.65 -15.56
CA VAL A 129 -38.14 -26.84 -15.48
C VAL A 129 -38.66 -26.87 -14.05
N SER A 130 -38.27 -25.88 -13.22
CA SER A 130 -38.58 -25.82 -11.79
C SER A 130 -40.05 -26.13 -11.51
N SER A 131 -40.28 -27.02 -10.54
CA SER A 131 -41.55 -27.74 -10.41
C SER A 131 -42.01 -27.81 -8.95
N ASN A 132 -43.17 -27.24 -8.66
CA ASN A 132 -43.96 -27.57 -7.48
C ASN A 132 -44.44 -29.03 -7.65
N VAL A 133 -43.79 -30.01 -7.01
CA VAL A 133 -44.00 -31.43 -7.34
C VAL A 133 -45.28 -32.01 -6.71
N LYS A 134 -45.77 -33.11 -7.29
CA LYS A 134 -47.12 -33.65 -7.12
C LYS A 134 -47.14 -35.19 -7.10
N SER A 135 -46.40 -35.81 -6.19
CA SER A 135 -46.51 -37.25 -5.91
C SER A 135 -46.38 -37.52 -4.42
N ALA A 136 -47.32 -38.31 -3.89
CA ALA A 136 -47.50 -38.58 -2.45
C ALA A 136 -47.08 -40.01 -2.07
N GLY A 137 -46.83 -40.26 -0.77
CA GLY A 137 -46.18 -41.50 -0.30
C GLY A 137 -44.85 -41.76 -1.01
N GLY A 138 -44.50 -43.03 -1.22
CA GLY A 138 -43.32 -43.47 -1.98
C GLY A 138 -43.26 -43.08 -3.47
N GLY A 139 -44.05 -42.08 -3.88
CA GLY A 139 -43.65 -41.22 -4.99
C GLY A 139 -42.49 -40.27 -4.63
N ILE A 140 -42.22 -40.07 -3.33
CA ILE A 140 -41.12 -39.31 -2.71
C ILE A 140 -40.98 -37.87 -3.25
N GLY A 141 -42.09 -37.31 -3.74
CA GLY A 141 -42.11 -36.04 -4.46
C GLY A 141 -41.24 -36.03 -5.75
N TYR A 142 -40.81 -37.18 -6.26
CA TYR A 142 -39.98 -37.33 -7.47
C TYR A 142 -40.72 -37.99 -8.63
N ALA A 143 -41.65 -38.91 -8.34
CA ALA A 143 -42.39 -39.63 -9.36
C ALA A 143 -43.13 -38.67 -10.31
N GLY A 144 -42.89 -38.81 -11.61
CA GLY A 144 -43.48 -37.98 -12.66
C GLY A 144 -42.69 -36.72 -13.07
N ILE A 145 -41.56 -36.39 -12.45
CA ILE A 145 -40.68 -35.31 -12.94
C ILE A 145 -39.93 -35.78 -14.21
N ALA A 146 -40.56 -35.67 -15.37
CA ALA A 146 -39.94 -36.01 -16.65
C ALA A 146 -38.64 -35.20 -16.92
N LYS A 147 -37.69 -35.79 -17.67
CA LYS A 147 -36.39 -35.19 -18.02
C LYS A 147 -35.56 -34.77 -16.79
N SER A 148 -35.43 -35.66 -15.81
CA SER A 148 -34.72 -35.39 -14.55
C SER A 148 -33.70 -36.48 -14.21
N ILE A 149 -32.83 -36.18 -13.26
CA ILE A 149 -32.08 -37.15 -12.45
C ILE A 149 -32.59 -37.05 -11.01
N GLY A 150 -32.74 -38.18 -10.34
CA GLY A 150 -33.02 -38.25 -8.90
C GLY A 150 -32.00 -39.16 -8.21
N VAL A 151 -31.51 -38.76 -7.02
CA VAL A 151 -30.81 -39.64 -6.10
C VAL A 151 -31.66 -39.78 -4.85
N GLU A 152 -32.23 -40.96 -4.64
CA GLU A 152 -33.15 -41.22 -3.54
C GLU A 152 -32.43 -41.71 -2.29
N PHE A 153 -33.06 -41.42 -1.16
CA PHE A 153 -32.76 -41.92 0.18
C PHE A 153 -34.10 -42.43 0.71
N ASP A 154 -34.44 -43.65 0.32
CA ASP A 154 -35.73 -44.30 0.57
C ASP A 154 -35.72 -44.97 1.96
N THR A 155 -36.83 -44.84 2.69
CA THR A 155 -37.06 -45.43 4.02
C THR A 155 -38.36 -46.25 4.08
N TRP A 156 -38.95 -46.57 2.93
CA TRP A 156 -40.14 -47.42 2.80
C TRP A 156 -39.89 -48.61 1.88
N ASN A 157 -40.85 -49.52 1.82
CA ASN A 157 -40.83 -50.67 0.92
C ASN A 157 -42.16 -50.75 0.16
N ASN A 158 -42.23 -50.04 -0.97
CA ASN A 158 -43.35 -50.12 -1.90
C ASN A 158 -43.43 -51.47 -2.62
N HIS A 159 -42.38 -52.30 -2.65
CA HIS A 159 -42.46 -53.65 -3.25
C HIS A 159 -43.50 -54.54 -2.54
N LYS A 160 -43.73 -54.31 -1.23
CA LYS A 160 -44.83 -54.94 -0.46
C LYS A 160 -46.24 -54.44 -0.86
N GLU A 161 -46.34 -53.38 -1.66
CA GLU A 161 -47.61 -52.72 -2.06
C GLU A 161 -47.86 -52.82 -3.58
N THR A 162 -46.85 -52.56 -4.41
CA THR A 162 -46.88 -52.70 -5.88
C THR A 162 -45.49 -53.04 -6.45
N ASP A 163 -45.37 -54.17 -7.17
CA ASP A 163 -44.15 -54.62 -7.85
C ASP A 163 -43.85 -53.81 -9.14
N THR A 164 -43.66 -52.50 -9.01
CA THR A 164 -43.55 -51.56 -10.15
C THR A 164 -42.48 -50.48 -10.02
N ARG A 165 -41.77 -50.40 -8.88
CA ARG A 165 -40.85 -49.30 -8.57
C ARG A 165 -39.38 -49.70 -8.38
N ASN A 166 -39.01 -50.96 -8.57
CA ASN A 166 -37.63 -51.45 -8.46
C ASN A 166 -36.94 -51.20 -7.08
N ASP A 167 -37.70 -50.74 -6.10
CA ASP A 167 -37.43 -50.87 -4.67
C ASP A 167 -37.18 -52.36 -4.31
N LYS A 168 -36.27 -52.57 -3.36
CA LYS A 168 -35.82 -53.88 -2.88
C LYS A 168 -35.96 -54.05 -1.36
N ASN A 169 -35.99 -52.97 -0.59
CA ASN A 169 -35.96 -53.01 0.87
C ASN A 169 -36.30 -51.64 1.48
N ASP A 170 -36.70 -51.69 2.76
CA ASP A 170 -37.15 -50.57 3.60
C ASP A 170 -36.06 -49.54 3.97
N ASN A 171 -34.85 -49.62 3.40
CA ASN A 171 -33.82 -48.58 3.57
C ASN A 171 -32.73 -48.68 2.48
N HIS A 172 -32.77 -47.81 1.47
CA HIS A 172 -31.80 -47.84 0.37
C HIS A 172 -31.51 -46.48 -0.28
N ILE A 173 -30.45 -46.46 -1.09
CA ILE A 173 -30.13 -45.40 -2.03
C ILE A 173 -30.26 -45.93 -3.45
N GLY A 174 -30.76 -45.08 -4.36
CA GLY A 174 -30.82 -45.34 -5.79
C GLY A 174 -30.48 -44.13 -6.65
N ILE A 175 -30.14 -44.36 -7.92
CA ILE A 175 -29.90 -43.30 -8.91
C ILE A 175 -30.90 -43.46 -10.06
N ASN A 176 -31.90 -42.60 -10.10
CA ASN A 176 -33.08 -42.68 -10.95
C ASN A 176 -33.12 -41.58 -12.02
N ILE A 177 -33.93 -41.78 -13.06
CA ILE A 177 -34.05 -40.84 -14.19
C ILE A 177 -35.51 -40.68 -14.63
N ASN A 178 -35.82 -39.51 -15.21
CA ASN A 178 -37.13 -39.17 -15.80
C ASN A 178 -38.34 -39.18 -14.84
N GLY A 179 -38.15 -39.16 -13.53
CA GLY A 179 -39.25 -39.27 -12.57
C GLY A 179 -39.76 -40.70 -12.43
N GLU A 180 -38.91 -41.69 -12.74
CA GLU A 180 -39.17 -43.12 -12.63
C GLU A 180 -38.13 -43.78 -11.74
N PHE A 181 -38.58 -44.67 -10.86
CA PHE A 181 -37.72 -45.50 -10.03
C PHE A 181 -37.21 -46.70 -10.85
N ASN A 182 -36.09 -46.49 -11.56
CA ASN A 182 -35.55 -47.37 -12.61
C ASN A 182 -34.02 -47.58 -12.52
N GLY A 183 -33.43 -47.24 -11.39
CA GLY A 183 -31.98 -47.20 -11.17
C GLY A 183 -31.34 -48.48 -10.63
N PRO A 184 -29.99 -48.52 -10.58
CA PRO A 184 -29.32 -49.38 -9.62
C PRO A 184 -29.63 -48.85 -8.21
N THR A 185 -29.83 -49.76 -7.26
CA THR A 185 -30.13 -49.44 -5.85
C THR A 185 -29.24 -50.27 -4.92
N VAL A 186 -28.85 -49.70 -3.76
CA VAL A 186 -28.01 -50.32 -2.73
C VAL A 186 -28.59 -50.09 -1.33
N ALA A 187 -28.70 -51.17 -0.55
CA ALA A 187 -29.15 -51.09 0.84
C ALA A 187 -28.12 -50.38 1.72
N VAL A 188 -28.59 -49.59 2.69
CA VAL A 188 -27.74 -48.90 3.67
C VAL A 188 -28.06 -49.41 5.09
N SER A 189 -27.05 -49.44 5.96
CA SER A 189 -27.18 -49.85 7.37
C SER A 189 -26.24 -49.00 8.25
N PRO A 190 -26.67 -48.50 9.42
CA PRO A 190 -28.03 -48.58 9.98
C PRO A 190 -29.08 -47.84 9.10
N PRO A 191 -30.39 -47.98 9.40
CA PRO A 191 -31.43 -47.24 8.69
C PRO A 191 -31.31 -45.72 8.87
N PHE A 192 -31.75 -44.94 7.88
CA PHE A 192 -31.69 -43.47 7.92
C PHE A 192 -32.56 -42.85 9.03
N GLU A 193 -33.61 -43.57 9.44
CA GLU A 193 -34.57 -43.15 10.47
C GLU A 193 -34.07 -43.37 11.90
N ASN A 194 -32.77 -43.69 12.07
CA ASN A 194 -32.13 -43.83 13.37
C ASN A 194 -31.97 -42.50 14.14
N GLY A 195 -32.32 -41.36 13.53
CA GLY A 195 -32.20 -40.03 14.13
C GLY A 195 -30.78 -39.46 14.17
N GLU A 196 -29.78 -40.19 13.66
CA GLU A 196 -28.40 -39.69 13.55
C GLU A 196 -28.27 -38.67 12.40
N ILE A 197 -27.21 -37.86 12.44
CA ILE A 197 -26.87 -36.97 11.33
C ILE A 197 -26.13 -37.79 10.27
N TRP A 198 -26.74 -37.90 9.10
CA TRP A 198 -26.15 -38.54 7.93
C TRP A 198 -25.50 -37.52 7.01
N HIS A 199 -24.37 -37.90 6.45
CA HIS A 199 -23.62 -37.14 5.46
C HIS A 199 -23.77 -37.80 4.11
N ALA A 200 -24.13 -37.05 3.08
CA ALA A 200 -24.23 -37.53 1.70
C ALA A 200 -23.26 -36.79 0.79
N TRP A 201 -22.72 -37.50 -0.21
CA TRP A 201 -21.99 -36.94 -1.34
C TRP A 201 -22.60 -37.46 -2.62
N VAL A 202 -22.87 -36.57 -3.57
CA VAL A 202 -23.30 -36.92 -4.94
C VAL A 202 -22.37 -36.19 -5.92
N ASP A 203 -21.60 -36.96 -6.68
CA ASP A 203 -20.52 -36.46 -7.53
C ASP A 203 -20.73 -36.91 -8.99
N TYR A 204 -20.58 -36.00 -9.96
CA TYR A 204 -20.75 -36.25 -11.41
C TYR A 204 -19.55 -35.78 -12.22
N ASP A 205 -18.80 -36.73 -12.80
CA ASP A 205 -17.57 -36.45 -13.58
C ASP A 205 -17.82 -36.09 -15.07
N GLY A 206 -19.09 -35.93 -15.45
CA GLY A 206 -19.52 -35.80 -16.85
C GLY A 206 -19.82 -37.12 -17.57
N LYS A 207 -19.68 -38.28 -16.90
CA LYS A 207 -19.88 -39.63 -17.49
C LYS A 207 -20.59 -40.62 -16.54
N GLN A 208 -20.42 -40.45 -15.24
CA GLN A 208 -21.05 -41.28 -14.22
C GLN A 208 -21.39 -40.46 -12.97
N LEU A 209 -22.56 -40.75 -12.40
CA LEU A 209 -22.98 -40.23 -11.10
C LEU A 209 -22.59 -41.24 -10.02
N GLU A 210 -21.93 -40.77 -8.97
CA GLU A 210 -21.54 -41.56 -7.80
C GLU A 210 -22.23 -41.03 -6.54
N VAL A 211 -22.64 -41.94 -5.66
CA VAL A 211 -23.27 -41.61 -4.38
C VAL A 211 -22.54 -42.30 -3.23
N ARG A 212 -22.36 -41.57 -2.13
CA ARG A 212 -21.76 -42.04 -0.86
C ARG A 212 -22.60 -41.52 0.30
N THR A 213 -22.69 -42.30 1.38
CA THR A 213 -23.22 -41.80 2.66
C THR A 213 -22.56 -42.48 3.86
N ASN A 214 -22.54 -41.82 5.01
CA ASN A 214 -22.28 -42.38 6.35
C ASN A 214 -22.65 -41.37 7.45
N THR A 215 -22.54 -41.79 8.72
CA THR A 215 -22.72 -40.94 9.91
C THR A 215 -21.39 -40.47 10.54
N THR A 216 -20.24 -40.77 9.92
CA THR A 216 -18.90 -40.40 10.44
C THR A 216 -18.37 -39.07 9.90
N GLY A 217 -18.95 -38.56 8.81
CA GLY A 217 -18.55 -37.30 8.18
C GLY A 217 -17.28 -37.37 7.31
N LYS A 218 -16.46 -38.43 7.41
CA LYS A 218 -15.34 -38.65 6.48
C LYS A 218 -15.85 -39.25 5.16
N ARG A 219 -15.53 -38.62 4.02
CA ARG A 219 -15.94 -39.10 2.69
C ARG A 219 -15.33 -40.48 2.40
N PRO A 220 -16.14 -41.51 2.07
CA PRO A 220 -15.61 -42.79 1.60
C PRO A 220 -14.85 -42.64 0.28
N SER A 221 -13.71 -43.33 0.14
CA SER A 221 -12.97 -43.32 -1.14
C SER A 221 -13.77 -43.99 -2.25
N LYS A 222 -14.23 -45.22 -2.01
CA LYS A 222 -15.16 -45.95 -2.89
C LYS A 222 -16.56 -45.35 -2.82
N ALA A 223 -17.26 -45.29 -3.94
CA ALA A 223 -18.70 -45.01 -3.97
C ALA A 223 -19.48 -46.19 -3.37
N LEU A 224 -20.65 -45.92 -2.78
CA LEU A 224 -21.62 -46.96 -2.43
C LEU A 224 -22.44 -47.38 -3.66
N LEU A 225 -22.70 -46.41 -4.55
CA LEU A 225 -23.50 -46.60 -5.75
C LEU A 225 -22.94 -45.75 -6.91
N THR A 226 -23.00 -46.29 -8.13
CA THR A 226 -22.56 -45.60 -9.35
C THR A 226 -23.52 -45.92 -10.50
N ARG A 227 -23.98 -44.91 -11.24
CA ARG A 227 -24.72 -45.09 -12.51
C ARG A 227 -23.98 -44.33 -13.61
N LYS A 228 -23.53 -45.02 -14.66
CA LYS A 228 -23.00 -44.40 -15.88
C LYS A 228 -24.18 -43.81 -16.66
N LEU A 229 -24.12 -42.51 -16.94
CA LEU A 229 -25.21 -41.75 -17.54
C LEU A 229 -24.69 -40.41 -18.11
N ASP A 230 -25.49 -39.81 -18.99
CA ASP A 230 -25.23 -38.47 -19.54
C ASP A 230 -26.37 -37.54 -19.08
N ILE A 231 -26.11 -36.73 -18.06
CA ILE A 231 -27.15 -35.87 -17.46
C ILE A 231 -27.73 -34.93 -18.51
N SER A 232 -26.87 -34.26 -19.31
CA SER A 232 -27.33 -33.26 -20.28
C SER A 232 -28.27 -33.88 -21.32
N LYS A 233 -27.98 -35.08 -21.84
CA LYS A 233 -28.90 -35.81 -22.72
C LYS A 233 -30.23 -36.12 -22.04
N ILE A 234 -30.21 -36.62 -20.79
CA ILE A 234 -31.42 -37.04 -20.06
C ILE A 234 -32.33 -35.84 -19.75
N ILE A 235 -31.76 -34.70 -19.35
CA ILE A 235 -32.53 -33.47 -19.08
C ILE A 235 -32.98 -32.73 -20.36
N GLY A 236 -32.75 -33.32 -21.55
CA GLY A 236 -33.24 -32.79 -22.82
C GLY A 236 -32.29 -31.87 -23.58
N GLY A 237 -30.97 -31.98 -23.34
CA GLY A 237 -29.92 -31.28 -24.08
C GLY A 237 -29.60 -29.86 -23.60
N VAL A 238 -30.09 -29.46 -22.43
CA VAL A 238 -29.76 -28.15 -21.84
C VAL A 238 -28.42 -28.20 -21.07
N PRO A 239 -27.68 -27.07 -20.98
CA PRO A 239 -26.42 -27.01 -20.23
C PRO A 239 -26.62 -26.79 -18.72
N GLU A 240 -27.78 -26.27 -18.32
CA GLU A 240 -28.07 -25.79 -16.97
C GLU A 240 -29.46 -26.26 -16.49
N ALA A 241 -29.55 -26.63 -15.22
CA ALA A 241 -30.77 -27.15 -14.59
C ALA A 241 -30.99 -26.54 -13.20
N PHE A 242 -32.21 -26.69 -12.69
CA PHE A 242 -32.48 -26.46 -11.28
C PHE A 242 -32.02 -27.68 -10.48
N ILE A 243 -31.36 -27.43 -9.36
CA ILE A 243 -30.97 -28.43 -8.36
C ILE A 243 -31.83 -28.22 -7.13
N GLY A 244 -32.20 -29.31 -6.46
CA GLY A 244 -33.10 -29.25 -5.31
C GLY A 244 -33.32 -30.58 -4.62
N PHE A 245 -34.32 -30.60 -3.75
CA PHE A 245 -34.76 -31.77 -2.98
C PHE A 245 -36.28 -31.93 -3.06
N THR A 246 -36.76 -33.16 -2.95
CA THR A 246 -38.19 -33.51 -2.88
C THR A 246 -38.42 -34.54 -1.78
N SER A 247 -39.57 -34.52 -1.12
CA SER A 247 -40.00 -35.54 -0.16
C SER A 247 -41.52 -35.64 -0.14
N ALA A 248 -42.03 -36.80 0.25
CA ALA A 248 -43.45 -37.02 0.52
C ALA A 248 -43.63 -38.03 1.66
N THR A 249 -44.82 -38.04 2.25
CA THR A 249 -45.25 -39.06 3.21
C THR A 249 -46.59 -39.66 2.82
N GLY A 250 -46.85 -40.90 3.25
CA GLY A 250 -48.02 -41.69 2.90
C GLY A 250 -48.87 -42.04 4.12
N GLY A 251 -49.13 -43.35 4.29
CA GLY A 251 -49.73 -43.90 5.51
C GLY A 251 -48.72 -44.03 6.67
N ALA A 252 -47.45 -44.14 6.31
CA ALA A 252 -46.29 -43.94 7.17
C ALA A 252 -45.72 -42.52 6.99
N TYR A 253 -44.84 -42.09 7.89
CA TYR A 253 -44.26 -40.75 7.88
C TYR A 253 -42.99 -40.64 8.73
N ALA A 254 -42.16 -39.65 8.43
CA ALA A 254 -41.10 -39.12 9.27
C ALA A 254 -40.89 -37.62 8.97
N ASN A 255 -40.11 -36.91 9.80
CA ASN A 255 -39.54 -35.62 9.43
C ASN A 255 -38.34 -35.86 8.51
N HIS A 256 -38.32 -35.23 7.34
CA HIS A 256 -37.19 -35.29 6.41
C HIS A 256 -36.47 -33.94 6.39
N ASP A 257 -35.39 -33.82 7.17
CA ASP A 257 -34.68 -32.56 7.40
C ASP A 257 -33.30 -32.54 6.71
N ILE A 258 -33.01 -31.50 5.93
CA ILE A 258 -31.67 -31.16 5.43
C ILE A 258 -31.06 -30.11 6.36
N LEU A 259 -29.84 -30.35 6.85
CA LEU A 259 -29.19 -29.52 7.87
C LEU A 259 -28.15 -28.55 7.29
N SER A 260 -27.48 -28.93 6.20
CA SER A 260 -26.50 -28.07 5.49
C SER A 260 -26.33 -28.56 4.05
N PHE A 261 -26.08 -27.67 3.10
CA PHE A 261 -25.97 -27.99 1.66
C PHE A 261 -24.77 -27.28 1.02
N ALA A 262 -24.02 -28.00 0.18
CA ALA A 262 -22.96 -27.45 -0.65
C ALA A 262 -23.07 -27.98 -2.08
N TYR A 263 -22.93 -27.10 -3.08
CA TYR A 263 -22.95 -27.44 -4.51
C TYR A 263 -21.83 -26.73 -5.26
N ARG A 264 -21.16 -27.46 -6.15
CA ARG A 264 -20.07 -27.00 -7.01
C ARG A 264 -20.41 -27.32 -8.46
N ASP A 265 -20.33 -26.34 -9.35
CA ASP A 265 -20.59 -26.48 -10.81
C ASP A 265 -19.45 -27.19 -11.58
N SER A 266 -18.58 -27.88 -10.84
CA SER A 266 -17.41 -28.60 -11.29
C SER A 266 -17.19 -29.86 -10.45
N PHE A 267 -16.55 -30.87 -11.02
CA PHE A 267 -16.21 -32.10 -10.30
C PHE A 267 -15.04 -31.82 -9.33
N ALA A 268 -15.39 -31.51 -8.09
CA ALA A 268 -14.44 -31.17 -7.02
C ALA A 268 -14.97 -31.75 -5.69
N PRO A 269 -14.89 -33.08 -5.48
CA PRO A 269 -15.62 -33.76 -4.42
C PRO A 269 -15.25 -33.30 -3.01
N VAL A 270 -16.26 -32.88 -2.25
CA VAL A 270 -16.09 -32.26 -0.92
C VAL A 270 -15.47 -33.27 0.06
N GLY A 271 -14.21 -33.05 0.44
CA GLY A 271 -13.48 -33.95 1.34
C GLY A 271 -12.90 -35.21 0.68
N ALA A 272 -12.70 -35.22 -0.64
CA ALA A 272 -11.73 -36.14 -1.26
C ALA A 272 -10.30 -35.64 -1.05
N GLU A 273 -9.36 -36.57 -0.85
CA GLU A 273 -7.91 -36.32 -0.77
C GLU A 273 -7.35 -36.04 -2.19
N HIS A 274 -6.71 -34.88 -2.40
CA HIS A 274 -6.08 -34.45 -3.66
C HIS A 274 -4.96 -33.43 -3.40
N VAL A 275 -4.01 -33.31 -4.33
CA VAL A 275 -2.96 -32.27 -4.33
C VAL A 275 -3.39 -31.12 -5.26
N ASP A 276 -3.01 -29.88 -4.94
CA ASP A 276 -3.17 -28.69 -5.81
C ASP A 276 -2.11 -27.64 -5.42
N VAL A 277 -1.00 -27.60 -6.15
CA VAL A 277 0.19 -26.77 -5.86
C VAL A 277 0.24 -25.53 -6.76
N TRP A 278 0.21 -24.35 -6.12
CA TRP A 278 -0.02 -23.10 -6.82
C TRP A 278 0.84 -21.94 -6.32
N MET A 279 0.99 -20.95 -7.19
CA MET A 279 1.59 -19.65 -6.93
C MET A 279 0.61 -18.54 -7.38
N ALA A 280 0.69 -17.36 -6.79
CA ALA A 280 -0.22 -16.25 -7.09
C ALA A 280 0.34 -15.35 -8.20
N ASP A 281 -0.42 -15.10 -9.27
CA ASP A 281 -0.08 -14.03 -10.24
C ASP A 281 -0.19 -12.63 -9.62
N SER A 282 -1.03 -12.46 -8.60
CA SER A 282 -1.23 -11.19 -7.89
C SER A 282 -1.81 -11.41 -6.48
N LYS A 283 -1.78 -10.41 -5.59
CA LYS A 283 -2.31 -10.51 -4.20
C LYS A 283 -3.78 -10.97 -4.12
N ARG A 284 -4.58 -10.74 -5.18
CA ARG A 284 -5.99 -11.18 -5.26
C ARG A 284 -6.18 -12.62 -5.71
N ASP A 285 -5.14 -13.23 -6.27
CA ASP A 285 -5.19 -14.61 -6.74
C ASP A 285 -5.26 -15.62 -5.58
N LYS A 286 -5.93 -16.73 -5.83
CA LYS A 286 -6.18 -17.88 -4.94
C LYS A 286 -5.99 -19.22 -5.68
N GLY A 287 -5.20 -19.20 -6.76
CA GLY A 287 -4.87 -20.35 -7.61
C GLY A 287 -6.00 -20.75 -8.56
N ALA A 288 -6.94 -19.85 -8.88
CA ALA A 288 -8.10 -20.19 -9.68
C ALA A 288 -7.73 -20.44 -11.16
N GLU A 289 -8.22 -21.53 -11.75
CA GLU A 289 -7.81 -21.96 -13.09
C GLU A 289 -8.99 -22.04 -14.09
N PRO A 290 -9.04 -21.19 -15.12
CA PRO A 290 -8.10 -20.10 -15.43
C PRO A 290 -8.24 -18.89 -14.50
N ASN A 291 -7.14 -18.14 -14.35
CA ASN A 291 -7.10 -16.93 -13.53
C ASN A 291 -7.96 -15.81 -14.15
N LYS A 292 -8.96 -15.36 -13.39
CA LYS A 292 -9.92 -14.30 -13.78
C LYS A 292 -9.66 -12.96 -13.08
N VAL A 293 -8.76 -12.89 -12.09
CA VAL A 293 -8.65 -11.76 -11.13
C VAL A 293 -7.37 -10.91 -11.30
N SER A 294 -6.30 -11.51 -11.82
CA SER A 294 -5.04 -10.82 -12.08
C SER A 294 -5.13 -9.96 -13.36
N ARG A 295 -4.59 -8.74 -13.29
CA ARG A 295 -4.54 -7.80 -14.44
C ARG A 295 -3.11 -7.56 -14.93
N ARG A 296 -2.16 -7.37 -14.00
CA ARG A 296 -0.72 -7.38 -14.23
C ARG A 296 -0.21 -8.76 -13.84
N PHE A 297 0.11 -9.61 -14.82
CA PHE A 297 0.59 -11.01 -14.61
C PHE A 297 2.11 -11.09 -14.35
N TRP A 298 2.79 -9.94 -14.41
CA TRP A 298 4.23 -9.78 -14.24
C TRP A 298 4.60 -9.16 -12.88
N LEU A 299 3.69 -9.20 -11.91
CA LEU A 299 3.88 -8.66 -10.55
C LEU A 299 3.47 -9.69 -9.49
N SER A 300 3.84 -10.95 -9.70
CA SER A 300 3.64 -11.99 -8.69
C SER A 300 4.25 -11.57 -7.34
N PRO A 301 3.51 -11.66 -6.22
CA PRO A 301 4.04 -11.47 -4.87
C PRO A 301 4.80 -12.70 -4.36
N ASP A 302 4.80 -13.79 -5.13
CA ASP A 302 5.41 -15.08 -4.79
C ASP A 302 6.72 -15.33 -5.51
N ILE A 303 7.24 -14.32 -6.21
CA ILE A 303 8.63 -14.24 -6.67
C ILE A 303 9.22 -12.95 -6.09
N TRP A 304 10.42 -13.02 -5.52
CA TRP A 304 11.23 -11.83 -5.23
C TRP A 304 12.72 -12.15 -5.32
N ILE A 305 13.53 -11.10 -5.32
CA ILE A 305 15.00 -11.18 -5.36
C ILE A 305 15.51 -10.60 -4.05
N ARG A 306 16.60 -11.18 -3.54
CA ARG A 306 17.48 -10.62 -2.52
C ARG A 306 18.91 -10.60 -3.06
N ASN A 307 19.71 -9.61 -2.68
CA ASN A 307 21.14 -9.59 -3.01
C ASN A 307 21.97 -10.50 -2.08
N GLN A 308 21.37 -11.01 -1.00
CA GLN A 308 21.96 -11.94 -0.03
C GLN A 308 20.94 -13.01 0.40
N LYS A 309 21.38 -14.09 1.05
CA LYS A 309 20.49 -15.19 1.49
C LYS A 309 19.92 -14.94 2.89
N ASP A 310 19.20 -13.84 3.07
CA ASP A 310 18.68 -13.40 4.38
C ASP A 310 17.30 -13.96 4.76
N GLY A 311 16.55 -14.50 3.80
CA GLY A 311 15.19 -15.01 4.04
C GLY A 311 14.13 -13.91 4.17
N VAL A 312 14.48 -12.65 3.90
CA VAL A 312 13.55 -11.52 4.05
C VAL A 312 12.57 -11.50 2.88
N SER A 313 11.27 -11.45 3.18
CA SER A 313 10.18 -11.43 2.19
C SER A 313 9.96 -10.03 1.55
N LYS A 314 11.05 -9.34 1.15
CA LYS A 314 11.09 -8.00 0.53
C LYS A 314 11.89 -8.02 -0.77
N TYR A 315 11.33 -7.45 -1.83
CA TYR A 315 11.98 -7.35 -3.15
C TYR A 315 13.21 -6.42 -3.16
N GLN A 316 14.17 -6.74 -4.02
CA GLN A 316 15.31 -5.91 -4.45
C GLN A 316 15.47 -6.09 -5.98
N ASN A 317 16.18 -5.18 -6.66
CA ASN A 317 16.66 -5.44 -8.02
C ASN A 317 17.86 -6.43 -7.99
N VAL A 318 18.20 -7.00 -9.14
CA VAL A 318 19.39 -7.85 -9.28
C VAL A 318 20.63 -6.96 -9.41
N GLU A 319 21.56 -7.02 -8.46
CA GLU A 319 22.81 -6.26 -8.55
C GLU A 319 23.83 -7.02 -9.41
N PHE A 320 24.39 -6.34 -10.42
CA PHE A 320 25.30 -6.91 -11.40
C PHE A 320 26.69 -7.22 -10.80
N GLY A 321 27.24 -8.39 -11.14
CA GLY A 321 28.59 -8.79 -10.74
C GLY A 321 28.72 -9.38 -9.33
N GLN A 322 27.63 -9.45 -8.54
CA GLN A 322 27.55 -10.26 -7.32
C GLN A 322 26.50 -11.36 -7.41
N ASP A 323 26.55 -12.33 -6.50
CA ASP A 323 25.55 -13.40 -6.45
C ASP A 323 24.22 -12.83 -5.98
N ASN A 324 23.11 -13.35 -6.49
CA ASN A 324 21.76 -12.94 -6.10
C ASN A 324 20.93 -14.18 -5.74
N TYR A 325 19.85 -13.99 -4.99
CA TYR A 325 18.99 -15.07 -4.51
C TYR A 325 17.55 -14.83 -4.95
N ILE A 326 17.03 -15.74 -5.77
CA ILE A 326 15.65 -15.71 -6.24
C ILE A 326 14.83 -16.53 -5.27
N TYR A 327 13.92 -15.87 -4.56
CA TYR A 327 12.98 -16.50 -3.65
C TYR A 327 11.66 -16.76 -4.37
N VAL A 328 11.10 -17.95 -4.13
CA VAL A 328 9.80 -18.37 -4.65
C VAL A 328 8.96 -18.93 -3.52
N ARG A 329 7.68 -18.54 -3.46
CA ARG A 329 6.70 -19.06 -2.50
C ARG A 329 5.69 -19.98 -3.19
N ALA A 330 5.67 -21.26 -2.82
CA ALA A 330 4.66 -22.21 -3.27
C ALA A 330 3.65 -22.52 -2.15
N ARG A 331 2.45 -22.95 -2.53
CA ARG A 331 1.38 -23.35 -1.59
C ARG A 331 0.67 -24.58 -2.09
N ASN A 332 0.16 -25.39 -1.16
CA ASN A 332 -0.75 -26.48 -1.47
C ASN A 332 -2.14 -26.11 -0.94
N ARG A 333 -3.14 -25.98 -1.82
CA ARG A 333 -4.56 -25.78 -1.41
C ARG A 333 -5.39 -27.07 -1.49
N GLY A 334 -4.75 -28.16 -1.89
CA GLY A 334 -5.33 -29.49 -1.83
C GLY A 334 -5.51 -29.97 -0.40
N THR A 335 -6.05 -31.17 -0.29
CA THR A 335 -6.38 -31.88 0.97
C THR A 335 -5.42 -33.03 1.27
N ALA A 336 -4.49 -33.34 0.37
CA ALA A 336 -3.42 -34.33 0.52
C ALA A 336 -2.03 -33.66 0.49
N ILE A 337 -1.03 -34.34 1.05
CA ILE A 337 0.37 -33.87 1.10
C ILE A 337 0.97 -33.91 -0.32
N ALA A 338 1.54 -32.79 -0.77
CA ALA A 338 2.23 -32.71 -2.05
C ALA A 338 3.72 -33.09 -1.87
N ASN A 339 4.13 -34.23 -2.42
CA ASN A 339 5.49 -34.75 -2.28
C ASN A 339 6.36 -34.39 -3.51
N ASN A 340 7.67 -34.18 -3.32
CA ASN A 340 8.65 -33.90 -4.39
C ASN A 340 8.30 -32.70 -5.30
N THR A 341 7.72 -31.64 -4.73
CA THR A 341 7.28 -30.46 -5.51
C THR A 341 8.50 -29.69 -6.03
N THR A 342 8.71 -29.68 -7.35
CA THR A 342 9.85 -29.00 -7.98
C THR A 342 9.48 -27.58 -8.37
N ILE A 343 10.40 -26.63 -8.15
CA ILE A 343 10.28 -25.24 -8.66
C ILE A 343 11.40 -24.98 -9.67
N GLU A 344 11.02 -24.55 -10.88
CA GLU A 344 11.96 -24.14 -11.93
C GLU A 344 11.82 -22.64 -12.23
N VAL A 345 12.95 -21.94 -12.33
CA VAL A 345 13.01 -20.52 -12.69
C VAL A 345 13.71 -20.32 -14.03
N TYR A 346 13.06 -19.58 -14.91
CA TYR A 346 13.59 -19.12 -16.19
C TYR A 346 13.55 -17.59 -16.22
N ARG A 347 14.53 -16.94 -16.85
CA ARG A 347 14.48 -15.50 -17.17
C ARG A 347 14.27 -15.27 -18.66
N SER A 348 13.76 -14.11 -19.03
CA SER A 348 13.58 -13.74 -20.43
C SER A 348 14.90 -13.29 -21.09
N ILE A 349 14.82 -13.06 -22.40
CA ILE A 349 15.61 -12.05 -23.11
C ILE A 349 15.04 -10.64 -22.83
N PRO A 350 15.78 -9.54 -23.04
CA PRO A 350 15.28 -8.19 -22.78
C PRO A 350 14.34 -7.75 -23.93
N SER A 351 13.08 -8.14 -23.83
CA SER A 351 12.04 -7.92 -24.85
C SER A 351 10.64 -8.06 -24.25
N MET A 352 9.66 -7.33 -24.80
CA MET A 352 8.24 -7.48 -24.46
C MET A 352 7.58 -8.47 -25.43
N GLY A 353 6.73 -9.38 -24.92
CA GLY A 353 6.05 -10.41 -25.74
C GLY A 353 6.80 -11.75 -25.88
N ASN A 354 7.66 -12.10 -24.91
CA ASN A 354 8.43 -13.35 -24.86
C ASN A 354 7.56 -14.61 -25.11
N ARG A 355 8.04 -15.54 -25.94
CA ARG A 355 7.36 -16.78 -26.31
C ARG A 355 7.96 -18.01 -25.66
N TRP A 356 7.11 -18.84 -25.03
CA TRP A 356 7.53 -20.10 -24.43
C TRP A 356 7.90 -21.18 -25.48
N PRO A 357 8.96 -21.98 -25.27
CA PRO A 357 10.09 -21.76 -24.36
C PRO A 357 11.18 -20.85 -24.98
N LYS A 358 11.15 -20.58 -26.29
CA LYS A 358 12.27 -20.02 -27.07
C LYS A 358 12.83 -18.66 -26.59
N SER A 359 12.02 -17.83 -25.93
CA SER A 359 12.46 -16.52 -25.41
C SER A 359 12.95 -16.58 -23.95
N TRP A 360 13.01 -17.77 -23.36
CA TRP A 360 13.30 -17.98 -21.94
C TRP A 360 14.56 -18.83 -21.76
N GLN A 361 15.43 -18.40 -20.85
CA GLN A 361 16.69 -19.05 -20.49
C GLN A 361 16.58 -19.56 -19.06
N PHE A 362 16.88 -20.84 -18.84
CA PHE A 362 16.85 -21.45 -17.51
C PHE A 362 17.87 -20.78 -16.58
N VAL A 363 17.47 -20.52 -15.34
CA VAL A 363 18.32 -19.91 -14.30
C VAL A 363 18.69 -20.95 -13.24
N GLY A 364 17.71 -21.72 -12.77
CA GLY A 364 17.92 -22.73 -11.75
C GLY A 364 16.64 -23.44 -11.35
N LYS A 365 16.78 -24.46 -10.50
CA LYS A 365 15.65 -25.17 -9.90
C LYS A 365 15.95 -25.57 -8.46
N THR A 366 14.89 -25.84 -7.69
CA THR A 366 14.95 -26.39 -6.34
C THR A 366 13.75 -27.33 -6.10
N GLN A 367 13.73 -28.02 -4.97
CA GLN A 367 12.67 -28.96 -4.58
C GLN A 367 12.13 -28.60 -3.18
N ILE A 368 10.85 -28.85 -2.96
CA ILE A 368 10.18 -28.91 -1.66
C ILE A 368 9.76 -30.37 -1.49
N ASP A 369 10.39 -31.07 -0.53
CA ASP A 369 10.21 -32.52 -0.38
C ASP A 369 8.78 -32.90 0.04
N THR A 370 8.18 -32.12 0.94
CA THR A 370 6.82 -32.28 1.44
C THR A 370 6.15 -30.92 1.62
N LEU A 371 4.96 -30.72 1.08
CA LEU A 371 4.14 -29.52 1.24
C LEU A 371 2.73 -29.90 1.69
N GLU A 372 2.48 -29.72 2.99
CA GLU A 372 1.24 -30.12 3.70
C GLU A 372 -0.02 -29.40 3.18
N PRO A 373 -1.23 -29.96 3.38
CA PRO A 373 -2.49 -29.31 3.04
C PRO A 373 -2.64 -27.91 3.68
N ASN A 374 -2.93 -26.90 2.87
CA ASN A 374 -2.98 -25.47 3.23
C ASN A 374 -1.64 -24.84 3.63
N ALA A 375 -0.52 -25.56 3.53
CA ALA A 375 0.80 -25.01 3.85
C ALA A 375 1.32 -24.04 2.76
N THR A 376 2.30 -23.25 3.16
CA THR A 376 3.01 -22.26 2.34
C THR A 376 4.49 -22.38 2.64
N GLU A 377 5.31 -22.61 1.63
CA GLU A 377 6.76 -22.77 1.76
C GLU A 377 7.51 -21.76 0.89
N GLU A 378 8.64 -21.26 1.40
CA GLU A 378 9.48 -20.25 0.76
C GLU A 378 10.88 -20.80 0.51
N VAL A 379 11.29 -20.90 -0.76
CA VAL A 379 12.56 -21.50 -1.18
C VAL A 379 13.43 -20.52 -1.96
N ALA A 380 14.74 -20.60 -1.76
CA ALA A 380 15.73 -19.70 -2.36
C ALA A 380 16.64 -20.44 -3.36
N ILE A 381 16.70 -19.94 -4.60
CA ILE A 381 17.63 -20.37 -5.65
C ILE A 381 18.76 -19.35 -5.74
N ARG A 382 20.01 -19.77 -5.52
CA ARG A 382 21.21 -18.94 -5.76
C ARG A 382 21.42 -18.78 -7.26
N TRP A 383 21.54 -17.54 -7.70
CA TRP A 383 21.91 -17.14 -9.05
C TRP A 383 23.35 -16.61 -9.02
N ASP A 384 24.26 -17.35 -9.64
CA ASP A 384 25.69 -17.03 -9.68
C ASP A 384 25.95 -15.77 -10.52
N LYS A 385 26.79 -14.87 -9.99
CA LYS A 385 27.20 -13.61 -10.60
C LYS A 385 27.65 -13.68 -12.06
N LYS A 386 28.19 -14.82 -12.51
CA LYS A 386 28.64 -15.02 -13.90
C LYS A 386 27.47 -15.22 -14.89
N ASP A 387 26.32 -15.67 -14.39
CA ASP A 387 25.13 -16.05 -15.17
C ASP A 387 24.04 -14.95 -15.17
N ILE A 388 24.31 -13.85 -14.47
CA ILE A 388 23.50 -12.63 -14.46
C ILE A 388 23.75 -11.85 -15.78
N PRO A 389 22.70 -11.49 -16.54
CA PRO A 389 22.86 -10.76 -17.78
C PRO A 389 23.23 -9.29 -17.50
N LYS A 390 23.58 -8.54 -18.54
CA LYS A 390 23.92 -7.11 -18.39
C LYS A 390 22.74 -6.28 -17.85
N PRO A 391 23.00 -5.13 -17.20
CA PRO A 391 21.96 -4.20 -16.74
C PRO A 391 20.88 -3.93 -17.79
N GLY A 392 19.63 -3.81 -17.32
CA GLY A 392 18.43 -3.70 -18.16
C GLY A 392 17.24 -4.50 -17.63
N HIS A 393 16.14 -4.50 -18.39
CA HIS A 393 14.86 -5.07 -17.99
C HIS A 393 14.66 -6.52 -18.44
N TYR A 394 14.11 -7.36 -17.55
CA TYR A 394 13.84 -8.79 -17.78
C TYR A 394 12.57 -9.24 -17.05
N CYS A 395 12.04 -10.40 -17.44
CA CYS A 395 10.97 -11.10 -16.72
C CYS A 395 11.50 -12.44 -16.17
N PHE A 396 10.96 -12.93 -15.06
CA PHE A 396 10.97 -14.34 -14.69
C PHE A 396 9.71 -15.07 -15.19
N TYR A 397 9.86 -16.34 -15.51
CA TYR A 397 8.78 -17.32 -15.71
C TYR A 397 9.09 -18.47 -14.77
N VAL A 398 8.22 -18.69 -13.79
CA VAL A 398 8.43 -19.67 -12.72
C VAL A 398 7.35 -20.74 -12.80
N ARG A 399 7.77 -22.01 -12.74
CA ARG A 399 6.92 -23.19 -12.80
C ARG A 399 7.04 -23.92 -11.47
N VAL A 400 5.92 -24.21 -10.82
CA VAL A 400 5.85 -25.24 -9.77
C VAL A 400 5.31 -26.52 -10.42
N LEU A 401 5.88 -27.67 -10.07
CA LEU A 401 5.62 -28.94 -10.72
C LEU A 401 5.44 -30.02 -9.65
N ASN A 402 4.35 -30.77 -9.74
CA ASN A 402 4.11 -31.97 -8.96
C ASN A 402 3.43 -33.01 -9.86
N ASP A 403 3.76 -34.29 -9.72
CA ASP A 403 3.17 -35.35 -10.55
C ASP A 403 1.71 -35.66 -10.13
N ASP A 404 1.34 -35.38 -8.88
CA ASP A 404 -0.04 -35.49 -8.36
C ASP A 404 -0.91 -34.25 -8.69
N ASP A 405 -0.32 -33.15 -9.20
CA ASP A 405 -1.02 -31.97 -9.73
C ASP A 405 -0.42 -31.50 -11.07
N PRO A 406 -0.76 -32.18 -12.17
CA PRO A 406 -0.25 -31.86 -13.50
C PRO A 406 -1.02 -30.69 -14.15
N MET A 407 -0.28 -29.69 -14.64
CA MET A 407 -0.79 -28.49 -15.32
C MET A 407 -2.03 -28.73 -16.20
N LYS A 408 -3.18 -28.21 -15.76
CA LYS A 408 -4.52 -28.39 -16.35
C LYS A 408 -4.63 -28.00 -17.83
N PHE A 409 -3.78 -27.11 -18.32
CA PHE A 409 -3.67 -26.81 -19.75
C PHE A 409 -2.22 -26.85 -20.22
N HIS A 410 -1.92 -27.70 -21.21
CA HIS A 410 -0.60 -27.73 -21.84
C HIS A 410 -0.13 -26.34 -22.30
N GLU A 411 1.09 -25.99 -21.88
CA GLU A 411 1.77 -24.75 -22.25
C GLU A 411 1.89 -24.59 -23.77
N LYS A 412 1.73 -23.37 -24.25
CA LYS A 412 1.91 -23.00 -25.67
C LYS A 412 2.81 -21.78 -25.79
N GLY A 413 3.15 -21.37 -27.00
CA GLY A 413 4.09 -20.25 -27.25
C GLY A 413 3.62 -18.85 -26.80
N ASP A 414 2.45 -18.73 -26.17
CA ASP A 414 1.90 -17.50 -25.60
C ASP A 414 2.05 -17.57 -24.08
N SER A 415 3.12 -16.96 -23.56
CA SER A 415 3.52 -17.08 -22.15
C SER A 415 2.46 -16.50 -21.20
N LEU A 416 1.80 -15.39 -21.57
CA LEU A 416 0.72 -14.77 -20.78
C LEU A 416 -0.53 -15.65 -20.74
N ARG A 417 -0.81 -16.39 -21.82
CA ARG A 417 -1.91 -17.36 -21.87
C ARG A 417 -1.61 -18.61 -21.04
N ASN A 418 -0.35 -18.98 -20.84
CA ASN A 418 0.03 -20.08 -19.95
C ASN A 418 -0.22 -19.68 -18.48
N MET A 419 0.33 -18.55 -18.03
CA MET A 419 0.12 -17.98 -16.68
C MET A 419 -1.37 -17.87 -16.35
N ARG A 420 -2.15 -17.23 -17.22
CA ARG A 420 -3.60 -17.09 -17.03
C ARG A 420 -4.37 -18.42 -17.00
N LYS A 421 -3.79 -19.52 -17.46
CA LYS A 421 -4.46 -20.81 -17.54
C LYS A 421 -4.12 -21.74 -16.39
N ASN A 422 -2.87 -21.76 -15.95
CA ASN A 422 -2.35 -22.72 -14.99
C ASN A 422 -1.92 -22.00 -13.71
N ASN A 423 -2.46 -22.40 -12.56
CA ASN A 423 -2.06 -21.82 -11.26
C ASN A 423 -0.62 -22.21 -10.85
N ASN A 424 -0.04 -23.19 -11.55
CA ASN A 424 1.33 -23.64 -11.36
C ASN A 424 2.37 -22.73 -12.06
N ILE A 425 1.97 -21.64 -12.73
CA ILE A 425 2.84 -20.76 -13.52
C ILE A 425 2.62 -19.29 -13.15
N VAL A 426 3.67 -18.59 -12.71
CA VAL A 426 3.62 -17.15 -12.43
C VAL A 426 4.82 -16.40 -13.03
N SER A 427 4.71 -15.07 -13.11
CA SER A 427 5.74 -14.19 -13.67
C SER A 427 6.00 -12.96 -12.81
N ARG A 428 7.25 -12.48 -12.87
CA ARG A 428 7.67 -11.23 -12.25
C ARG A 428 8.66 -10.46 -13.13
N ASN A 429 8.34 -9.20 -13.40
CA ASN A 429 9.27 -8.21 -13.93
C ASN A 429 10.38 -7.92 -12.92
N PHE A 430 11.63 -7.87 -13.39
CA PHE A 430 12.78 -7.46 -12.61
C PHE A 430 13.76 -6.67 -13.47
N ASN A 431 14.69 -5.97 -12.82
CA ASN A 431 15.75 -5.23 -13.49
C ASN A 431 17.10 -5.70 -12.96
N VAL A 432 18.08 -5.81 -13.84
CA VAL A 432 19.50 -5.88 -13.45
C VAL A 432 20.05 -4.46 -13.44
N VAL A 433 20.77 -4.10 -12.37
CA VAL A 433 21.32 -2.76 -12.11
C VAL A 433 22.78 -2.86 -11.66
N ASP A 434 23.52 -1.76 -11.64
CA ASP A 434 24.92 -1.66 -11.17
C ASP A 434 25.05 -0.48 -10.19
N LEU A 435 24.23 -0.51 -9.14
CA LEU A 435 24.05 0.60 -8.19
C LEU A 435 25.21 0.72 -7.20
N SER A 436 26.01 -0.33 -7.04
CA SER A 436 27.26 -0.30 -6.26
C SER A 436 28.32 0.68 -6.80
N LYS A 437 28.11 1.28 -8.00
CA LYS A 437 29.12 2.11 -8.68
C LYS A 437 28.63 3.42 -9.32
N ASN A 438 27.33 3.65 -9.48
CA ASN A 438 26.82 4.75 -10.32
C ASN A 438 25.66 5.55 -9.69
N VAL A 439 25.79 6.89 -9.68
CA VAL A 439 24.76 7.85 -9.24
C VAL A 439 23.64 8.10 -10.26
N THR A 440 23.69 7.46 -11.43
CA THR A 440 22.62 7.49 -12.44
C THR A 440 22.55 6.15 -13.16
N ASP A 441 21.35 5.59 -13.32
CA ASP A 441 21.13 4.36 -14.07
C ASP A 441 20.51 4.66 -15.46
N GLU A 442 20.74 3.78 -16.44
CA GLU A 442 20.15 3.86 -17.77
C GLU A 442 19.72 2.47 -18.28
N PHE A 443 18.41 2.27 -18.43
CA PHE A 443 17.84 1.02 -18.92
C PHE A 443 17.08 1.21 -20.24
N GLU A 444 17.04 0.16 -21.06
CA GLU A 444 16.34 0.16 -22.34
C GLU A 444 14.93 -0.44 -22.21
N VAL A 445 13.94 0.19 -22.83
CA VAL A 445 12.57 -0.32 -22.98
C VAL A 445 12.26 -0.43 -24.47
N THR A 446 11.58 -1.50 -24.89
CA THR A 446 11.19 -1.69 -26.30
C THR A 446 9.70 -1.40 -26.48
N VAL A 447 9.39 -0.45 -27.34
CA VAL A 447 8.03 -0.04 -27.73
C VAL A 447 7.70 -0.67 -29.09
N HIS A 448 6.49 -1.17 -29.28
CA HIS A 448 6.11 -1.95 -30.46
C HIS A 448 4.64 -1.80 -30.88
N ASN A 449 4.37 -2.00 -32.18
CA ASN A 449 3.01 -2.12 -32.69
C ASN A 449 2.65 -3.60 -32.99
N PRO A 450 1.96 -4.31 -32.09
CA PRO A 450 1.53 -5.69 -32.32
C PRO A 450 0.32 -5.85 -33.27
N LYS A 451 -0.16 -4.78 -33.92
CA LYS A 451 -1.29 -4.84 -34.86
C LYS A 451 -0.80 -5.15 -36.28
N LYS A 452 -1.73 -5.63 -37.12
CA LYS A 452 -1.56 -5.79 -38.58
C LYS A 452 -1.83 -4.49 -39.37
N THR A 453 -1.99 -3.38 -38.67
CA THR A 453 -2.33 -2.05 -39.19
C THR A 453 -1.46 -1.02 -38.49
N ASP A 454 -1.33 0.17 -39.08
CA ASP A 454 -0.88 1.36 -38.37
C ASP A 454 -1.64 1.52 -37.03
N ALA A 455 -0.95 2.03 -36.01
CA ALA A 455 -1.51 2.28 -34.69
C ALA A 455 -0.88 3.56 -34.09
N THR A 456 -1.62 4.23 -33.20
CA THR A 456 -1.04 5.19 -32.28
C THR A 456 -0.56 4.47 -31.02
N ILE A 457 0.61 4.87 -30.53
CA ILE A 457 1.20 4.39 -29.29
C ILE A 457 1.29 5.56 -28.31
N ASP A 458 0.82 5.31 -27.08
CA ASP A 458 1.05 6.21 -25.94
C ASP A 458 2.00 5.52 -24.96
N ILE A 459 3.05 6.23 -24.55
CA ILE A 459 3.98 5.81 -23.51
C ILE A 459 3.64 6.61 -22.25
N VAL A 460 3.21 5.92 -21.20
CA VAL A 460 2.71 6.52 -19.94
C VAL A 460 3.67 6.17 -18.81
N PHE A 461 4.06 7.17 -18.03
CA PHE A 461 4.96 7.05 -16.89
C PHE A 461 4.20 7.38 -15.61
N GLU A 462 4.20 6.48 -14.63
CA GLU A 462 3.49 6.62 -13.35
C GLU A 462 4.43 6.31 -12.18
N GLU A 463 4.21 6.97 -11.04
CA GLU A 463 4.88 6.67 -9.77
C GLU A 463 3.84 6.40 -8.70
N GLU A 464 4.14 5.47 -7.79
CA GLU A 464 3.32 5.29 -6.57
C GLU A 464 3.83 6.23 -5.46
N ASP A 465 5.15 6.36 -5.30
CA ASP A 465 5.81 7.07 -4.20
C ASP A 465 6.30 8.50 -4.54
N LYS A 466 5.99 9.00 -5.74
CA LYS A 466 6.38 10.30 -6.30
C LYS A 466 7.89 10.61 -6.26
N PHE A 467 8.71 9.83 -6.95
CA PHE A 467 10.15 10.07 -7.02
C PHE A 467 10.51 11.47 -7.57
N LEU A 468 9.78 11.98 -8.56
CA LEU A 468 10.00 13.30 -9.16
C LEU A 468 9.65 14.53 -8.28
N ASP A 469 8.99 14.37 -7.11
CA ASP A 469 8.70 15.50 -6.21
C ASP A 469 9.94 15.96 -5.41
N ASN A 470 11.02 15.18 -5.38
CA ASN A 470 12.19 15.37 -4.49
C ASN A 470 13.31 16.19 -5.18
N GLU A 471 13.96 17.12 -4.46
CA GLU A 471 14.93 18.06 -5.04
C GLU A 471 16.22 17.39 -5.53
N GLY A 472 16.54 17.55 -6.83
CA GLY A 472 17.70 16.94 -7.47
C GLY A 472 17.41 15.65 -8.25
N SER A 473 16.22 15.06 -8.07
CA SER A 473 15.77 13.92 -8.86
C SER A 473 15.60 14.25 -10.35
N GLY A 474 15.57 13.21 -11.20
CA GLY A 474 15.09 13.37 -12.56
C GLY A 474 15.06 12.10 -13.38
N VAL A 475 14.00 11.97 -14.19
CA VAL A 475 13.89 10.97 -15.25
C VAL A 475 13.95 11.67 -16.61
N THR A 476 14.83 11.19 -17.48
CA THR A 476 14.96 11.65 -18.87
C THR A 476 14.81 10.45 -19.80
N VAL A 477 13.96 10.59 -20.80
CA VAL A 477 13.64 9.55 -21.78
C VAL A 477 14.23 9.95 -23.12
N ASP A 478 15.08 9.11 -23.70
CA ASP A 478 15.48 9.22 -25.10
C ASP A 478 14.52 8.40 -25.96
N LEU A 479 13.79 9.06 -26.86
CA LEU A 479 12.83 8.41 -27.76
C LEU A 479 13.48 7.88 -29.04
N GLY A 480 14.76 8.17 -29.29
CA GLY A 480 15.50 7.69 -30.46
C GLY A 480 14.76 7.99 -31.78
N GLU A 481 14.59 6.96 -32.61
CA GLU A 481 13.91 7.06 -33.91
C GLU A 481 12.40 7.37 -33.82
N LEU A 482 11.77 7.22 -32.65
CA LEU A 482 10.37 7.64 -32.46
C LEU A 482 10.24 9.16 -32.35
N TYR A 483 11.29 9.89 -31.95
CA TYR A 483 11.21 11.33 -31.68
C TYR A 483 10.78 12.17 -32.90
N PRO A 484 11.34 11.98 -34.12
CA PRO A 484 10.91 12.76 -35.30
C PRO A 484 9.48 12.41 -35.72
N SER A 485 9.08 11.14 -35.60
CA SER A 485 7.72 10.65 -35.90
C SER A 485 6.69 11.31 -34.95
N TRP A 486 6.99 11.31 -33.65
CA TRP A 486 6.19 11.96 -32.61
C TRP A 486 6.11 13.49 -32.78
N GLN A 487 7.22 14.16 -33.12
CA GLN A 487 7.19 15.60 -33.41
C GLN A 487 6.36 15.92 -34.66
N ALA A 488 6.46 15.12 -35.73
CA ALA A 488 5.62 15.29 -36.93
C ALA A 488 4.13 15.05 -36.65
N ALA A 489 3.78 14.20 -35.68
CA ALA A 489 2.41 14.01 -35.17
C ALA A 489 1.93 15.14 -34.23
N GLY A 490 2.74 16.18 -34.02
CA GLY A 490 2.41 17.35 -33.21
C GLY A 490 3.03 17.38 -31.81
N GLY A 491 3.91 16.44 -31.46
CA GLY A 491 4.73 16.50 -30.24
C GLY A 491 3.91 16.46 -28.94
N LYS A 492 2.78 15.75 -28.93
CA LYS A 492 1.81 15.79 -27.82
C LYS A 492 2.29 15.00 -26.60
N GLY A 493 2.01 15.52 -25.42
CA GLY A 493 2.25 14.83 -24.16
C GLY A 493 1.74 15.59 -22.95
N VAL A 494 1.92 14.99 -21.77
CA VAL A 494 1.50 15.52 -20.46
C VAL A 494 2.69 15.43 -19.52
N ASN A 495 2.96 16.47 -18.73
CA ASN A 495 4.06 16.54 -17.76
C ASN A 495 5.44 16.13 -18.33
N ILE A 496 5.72 16.53 -19.57
CA ILE A 496 7.03 16.37 -20.23
C ILE A 496 7.49 17.69 -20.83
N LYS A 497 8.81 17.84 -21.05
CA LYS A 497 9.37 18.84 -21.96
C LYS A 497 10.50 18.25 -22.81
N PRO A 498 10.71 18.71 -24.06
CA PRO A 498 11.93 18.44 -24.81
C PRO A 498 13.18 18.82 -24.00
N ALA A 499 14.21 17.98 -24.09
CA ALA A 499 15.47 18.10 -23.34
C ALA A 499 16.72 18.16 -24.26
N GLY A 500 16.51 18.43 -25.55
CA GLY A 500 17.55 18.48 -26.58
C GLY A 500 17.75 17.15 -27.29
N GLY A 501 18.08 17.20 -28.59
CA GLY A 501 18.15 16.00 -29.43
C GLY A 501 16.82 15.24 -29.45
N THR A 502 16.89 13.93 -29.27
CA THR A 502 15.76 12.98 -29.24
C THR A 502 15.15 12.79 -27.84
N LYS A 503 15.48 13.66 -26.87
CA LYS A 503 15.17 13.46 -25.45
C LYS A 503 14.00 14.30 -24.94
N VAL A 504 13.25 13.76 -23.99
CA VAL A 504 12.27 14.47 -23.16
C VAL A 504 12.59 14.28 -21.68
N LYS A 505 12.54 15.35 -20.87
CA LYS A 505 12.60 15.27 -19.39
C LYS A 505 11.16 15.23 -18.85
N LEU A 506 10.91 14.33 -17.90
CA LEU A 506 9.65 14.27 -17.17
C LEU A 506 9.58 15.38 -16.11
N LEU A 507 8.38 15.92 -15.87
CA LEU A 507 8.12 17.06 -14.99
C LEU A 507 7.26 16.72 -13.76
N GLY A 508 6.79 15.47 -13.65
CA GLY A 508 5.94 14.96 -12.58
C GLY A 508 4.97 13.89 -13.12
N THR A 509 4.42 13.03 -12.27
CA THR A 509 3.58 11.91 -12.71
C THR A 509 2.08 12.11 -12.47
N PRO A 510 1.21 11.57 -13.36
CA PRO A 510 1.55 10.80 -14.56
C PRO A 510 2.12 11.68 -15.68
N ALA A 511 3.20 11.23 -16.32
CA ALA A 511 3.75 11.85 -17.53
C ALA A 511 3.42 10.99 -18.76
N LYS A 512 3.24 11.60 -19.92
CA LYS A 512 2.79 10.89 -21.13
C LYS A 512 3.47 11.44 -22.38
N VAL A 513 3.93 10.54 -23.26
CA VAL A 513 4.26 10.83 -24.67
C VAL A 513 3.16 10.15 -25.49
N THR A 514 2.36 10.92 -26.23
CA THR A 514 1.09 10.43 -26.80
C THR A 514 1.01 10.59 -28.32
N ASP A 515 0.13 9.82 -28.96
CA ASP A 515 -0.12 9.83 -30.41
C ASP A 515 1.14 9.54 -31.28
N ILE A 516 2.07 8.69 -30.80
CA ILE A 516 3.24 8.26 -31.60
C ILE A 516 2.74 7.32 -32.71
N PRO A 517 2.89 7.64 -34.01
CA PRO A 517 2.40 6.75 -35.07
C PRO A 517 3.47 5.69 -35.40
N MET A 518 3.08 4.40 -35.34
CA MET A 518 3.94 3.26 -35.67
C MET A 518 3.29 2.29 -36.66
N LYS A 519 4.09 1.72 -37.56
CA LYS A 519 3.69 0.79 -38.62
C LYS A 519 3.46 -0.64 -38.12
N PRO A 520 2.77 -1.51 -38.87
CA PRO A 520 2.49 -2.88 -38.46
C PRO A 520 3.78 -3.64 -38.12
N ALA A 521 3.84 -4.27 -36.94
CA ALA A 521 5.02 -4.98 -36.43
C ALA A 521 6.32 -4.15 -36.31
N GLU A 522 6.24 -2.82 -36.38
CA GLU A 522 7.37 -1.95 -36.03
C GLU A 522 7.72 -2.12 -34.54
N SER A 523 9.01 -2.02 -34.20
CA SER A 523 9.52 -2.10 -32.85
C SER A 523 10.75 -1.21 -32.71
N GLN A 524 10.78 -0.38 -31.67
CA GLN A 524 11.80 0.64 -31.45
C GLN A 524 12.23 0.66 -29.98
N LYS A 525 13.48 1.06 -29.73
CA LYS A 525 14.03 1.18 -28.37
C LYS A 525 13.98 2.63 -27.88
N ILE A 526 13.50 2.80 -26.65
CA ILE A 526 13.67 4.04 -25.87
C ILE A 526 14.67 3.78 -24.74
N LYS A 527 15.37 4.82 -24.30
CA LYS A 527 16.30 4.75 -23.15
C LYS A 527 15.76 5.58 -21.99
N MET A 528 15.61 4.94 -20.85
CA MET A 528 15.18 5.54 -19.59
C MET A 528 16.41 5.83 -18.74
N LYS A 529 16.76 7.11 -18.56
CA LYS A 529 17.82 7.53 -17.64
C LYS A 529 17.22 8.10 -16.36
N VAL A 530 17.56 7.49 -15.22
CA VAL A 530 17.17 7.91 -13.87
C VAL A 530 18.39 8.52 -13.17
N ALA A 531 18.19 9.69 -12.54
CA ALA A 531 19.20 10.38 -11.74
C ALA A 531 18.69 10.58 -10.31
N ALA A 532 19.44 10.06 -9.35
CA ALA A 532 19.22 10.27 -7.92
C ALA A 532 20.04 11.44 -7.39
N PHE A 533 19.90 11.70 -6.09
CA PHE A 533 20.48 12.82 -5.36
C PHE A 533 21.99 12.65 -5.08
N LYS A 534 22.58 13.63 -4.38
CA LYS A 534 23.96 13.58 -3.87
C LYS A 534 24.03 14.28 -2.49
N PRO A 535 24.93 13.87 -1.58
CA PRO A 535 25.84 12.71 -1.65
C PRO A 535 25.11 11.36 -1.51
N MET A 536 25.84 10.24 -1.41
CA MET A 536 25.31 8.91 -1.08
C MET A 536 26.25 8.22 -0.05
N PRO A 537 25.82 8.01 1.21
CA PRO A 537 26.54 7.24 2.24
C PRO A 537 25.84 5.91 2.60
N GLY A 538 26.35 5.21 3.62
CA GLY A 538 25.80 4.13 4.50
C GLY A 538 24.86 3.05 3.94
N GLU A 539 25.20 1.75 4.08
CA GLU A 539 24.23 0.67 3.81
C GLU A 539 23.28 0.36 4.98
N GLY A 540 22.19 1.13 5.07
CA GLY A 540 21.07 0.82 5.98
C GLY A 540 19.67 1.23 5.46
N THR A 541 19.36 2.52 5.31
CA THR A 541 18.00 3.03 5.02
C THR A 541 17.69 3.20 3.52
N SER A 542 17.37 2.10 2.83
CA SER A 542 16.83 2.18 1.46
C SER A 542 15.33 2.51 1.40
N ARG A 543 14.98 3.69 0.86
CA ARG A 543 13.61 4.00 0.42
C ARG A 543 13.43 3.55 -1.03
N GLU A 544 12.44 2.69 -1.25
CA GLU A 544 12.06 2.21 -2.58
C GLU A 544 10.97 3.12 -3.15
N TYR A 545 11.11 3.55 -4.40
CA TYR A 545 10.10 4.28 -5.16
C TYR A 545 9.74 3.45 -6.41
N GLN A 546 8.46 3.11 -6.59
CA GLN A 546 8.03 2.42 -7.82
C GLN A 546 7.82 3.41 -8.97
N PHE A 547 8.49 3.14 -10.09
CA PHE A 547 8.36 3.89 -11.35
C PHE A 547 7.90 2.96 -12.48
N SER A 548 6.70 3.15 -13.00
CA SER A 548 6.07 2.31 -14.02
C SER A 548 6.09 2.98 -15.39
N THR A 549 6.53 2.26 -16.43
CA THR A 549 6.47 2.65 -17.84
C THR A 549 5.50 1.75 -18.58
N GLN A 550 4.38 2.28 -19.05
CA GLN A 550 3.27 1.52 -19.63
C GLN A 550 3.06 1.89 -21.11
N GLU A 551 2.79 0.88 -21.93
CA GLU A 551 2.55 1.01 -23.38
C GLU A 551 1.06 0.82 -23.68
N PHE A 552 0.44 1.80 -24.35
CA PHE A 552 -0.95 1.72 -24.83
C PHE A 552 -0.97 1.74 -26.36
N VAL A 553 -1.65 0.79 -26.98
CA VAL A 553 -1.79 0.67 -28.44
C VAL A 553 -3.24 0.98 -28.82
N ASN A 554 -3.47 2.08 -29.53
CA ASN A 554 -4.80 2.66 -29.80
C ASN A 554 -5.62 2.81 -28.50
N GLY A 555 -5.04 3.44 -27.47
CA GLY A 555 -5.68 3.68 -26.17
C GLY A 555 -5.95 2.44 -25.31
N LYS A 556 -5.36 1.27 -25.63
CA LYS A 556 -5.50 0.02 -24.86
C LYS A 556 -4.13 -0.47 -24.37
N LEU A 557 -3.99 -0.64 -23.06
CA LEU A 557 -2.78 -1.17 -22.42
C LEU A 557 -2.34 -2.48 -23.09
N ALA A 558 -1.12 -2.50 -23.61
CA ALA A 558 -0.50 -3.65 -24.29
C ALA A 558 0.57 -4.33 -23.42
N GLY A 559 1.30 -3.55 -22.62
CA GLY A 559 2.29 -4.06 -21.67
C GLY A 559 2.89 -2.94 -20.81
N GLY A 560 3.91 -3.28 -20.01
CA GLY A 560 4.65 -2.31 -19.22
C GLY A 560 5.89 -2.90 -18.56
N VAL A 561 6.76 -1.99 -18.15
CA VAL A 561 8.01 -2.21 -17.40
C VAL A 561 7.87 -1.49 -16.08
N ASP A 562 8.07 -2.21 -14.98
CA ASP A 562 8.02 -1.64 -13.63
C ASP A 562 9.46 -1.61 -13.07
N TYR A 563 9.86 -0.45 -12.55
CA TYR A 563 11.23 -0.15 -12.14
C TYR A 563 11.26 0.37 -10.70
N ALA A 564 11.79 -0.45 -9.79
CA ALA A 564 12.06 -0.05 -8.42
C ALA A 564 13.31 0.83 -8.38
N ILE A 565 13.16 2.09 -7.99
CA ILE A 565 14.27 2.99 -7.70
C ILE A 565 14.56 2.90 -6.20
N ALA A 566 15.67 2.30 -5.81
CA ALA A 566 16.15 2.37 -4.43
C ALA A 566 17.01 3.64 -4.28
N THR A 567 16.59 4.58 -3.44
CA THR A 567 17.41 5.71 -3.00
C THR A 567 17.48 5.72 -1.48
N ARG A 568 18.64 6.04 -0.91
CA ARG A 568 18.74 6.24 0.54
C ARG A 568 18.05 7.55 0.94
N ALA A 569 17.50 7.62 2.15
CA ALA A 569 16.64 8.73 2.56
C ALA A 569 17.48 10.00 2.83
N GLN A 570 17.06 11.15 2.29
CA GLN A 570 17.74 12.45 2.50
C GLN A 570 17.15 13.27 3.67
N ASP A 571 16.19 12.68 4.39
CA ASP A 571 15.32 13.36 5.37
C ASP A 571 15.13 12.55 6.66
N THR A 572 15.87 11.45 6.84
CA THR A 572 16.00 10.81 8.15
C THR A 572 17.04 11.55 9.01
N ASP A 573 16.91 11.31 10.31
CA ASP A 573 17.65 11.83 11.46
C ASP A 573 17.66 10.62 12.41
N THR A 574 18.52 9.64 12.08
CA THR A 574 18.35 8.24 12.54
C THR A 574 18.60 8.06 14.04
N ASP A 575 19.57 8.77 14.62
CA ASP A 575 19.81 8.80 16.06
C ASP A 575 18.91 9.82 16.82
N GLY A 576 18.40 10.84 16.11
CA GLY A 576 17.66 11.96 16.66
C GLY A 576 18.53 13.11 17.19
N ASP A 577 19.75 13.31 16.68
CA ASP A 577 20.59 14.49 16.92
C ASP A 577 19.85 15.78 16.52
N GLY A 578 19.21 15.79 15.35
CA GLY A 578 18.66 16.97 14.70
C GLY A 578 19.49 17.47 13.51
N LEU A 579 20.58 16.79 13.18
CA LEU A 579 21.16 16.74 11.84
C LEU A 579 20.32 15.78 10.94
N LYS A 580 20.94 15.19 9.93
CA LYS A 580 20.31 14.26 8.97
C LYS A 580 21.36 13.28 8.45
N ASP A 581 20.95 12.07 8.09
CA ASP A 581 21.75 10.98 7.47
C ASP A 581 22.54 11.33 6.18
N VAL A 582 22.50 12.59 5.73
CA VAL A 582 23.22 13.10 4.54
C VAL A 582 24.09 14.33 4.85
N ILE A 583 24.24 14.66 6.13
CA ILE A 583 24.99 15.80 6.69
C ILE A 583 25.73 15.40 7.98
N ASP A 584 25.22 14.43 8.73
CA ASP A 584 25.96 13.80 9.82
C ASP A 584 27.15 12.97 9.32
N GLU A 585 27.98 12.50 10.24
CA GLU A 585 29.12 11.62 9.98
C GLU A 585 29.15 10.37 10.89
N ASP A 586 28.16 10.17 11.78
CA ASP A 586 28.04 9.13 12.84
C ASP A 586 26.53 8.79 13.00
N ASP A 587 25.88 8.30 11.92
CA ASP A 587 24.41 8.32 11.72
C ASP A 587 23.54 7.60 12.80
N ASP A 588 24.11 6.72 13.63
CA ASP A 588 23.43 6.06 14.77
C ASP A 588 23.99 6.40 16.16
N ASN A 589 25.01 7.25 16.23
CA ASN A 589 25.65 7.75 17.44
C ASN A 589 26.38 6.67 18.29
N ASP A 590 26.81 5.54 17.70
CA ASP A 590 27.65 4.53 18.37
C ASP A 590 29.09 5.00 18.66
N CYS A 591 29.50 6.14 18.10
CA CYS A 591 30.87 6.68 18.09
C CYS A 591 31.81 6.03 17.05
N ARG A 592 31.25 5.66 15.89
CA ARG A 592 31.98 5.31 14.67
C ARG A 592 31.51 6.20 13.54
N PRO A 593 32.43 6.76 12.74
CA PRO A 593 32.00 7.46 11.55
C PRO A 593 31.56 6.49 10.45
N ASP A 594 30.52 6.79 9.67
CA ASP A 594 30.02 5.88 8.62
C ASP A 594 31.15 5.40 7.71
N THR A 595 32.08 6.31 7.41
CA THR A 595 33.21 6.08 6.52
C THR A 595 34.18 4.99 7.01
N TRP A 596 34.21 4.73 8.32
CA TRP A 596 34.94 3.60 8.92
C TRP A 596 34.13 2.30 8.82
N GLU A 597 32.82 2.36 9.09
CA GLU A 597 31.93 1.20 9.09
C GLU A 597 31.72 0.62 7.69
N ILE A 598 31.47 1.49 6.71
CA ILE A 598 31.42 1.16 5.28
C ILE A 598 32.73 0.51 4.83
N ALA A 599 33.87 0.89 5.42
CA ALA A 599 35.17 0.28 5.16
C ALA A 599 35.40 -1.04 5.94
N ALA A 600 34.69 -1.27 7.04
CA ALA A 600 34.69 -2.50 7.83
C ALA A 600 33.67 -3.55 7.33
N GLY A 601 32.65 -3.13 6.58
CA GLY A 601 31.51 -3.97 6.16
C GLY A 601 30.38 -4.00 7.19
N LEU A 602 30.20 -2.90 7.93
CA LEU A 602 29.22 -2.67 8.99
C LEU A 602 28.14 -1.67 8.54
N ASN A 603 27.05 -1.56 9.31
CA ASN A 603 25.87 -0.73 9.00
C ASN A 603 25.81 0.52 9.91
N PRO A 604 26.04 1.75 9.38
CA PRO A 604 25.99 3.02 10.15
C PRO A 604 24.66 3.40 10.80
N LEU A 605 23.65 2.52 10.71
CA LEU A 605 22.29 2.70 11.22
C LEU A 605 21.90 1.57 12.20
N ASP A 606 22.88 0.89 12.79
CA ASP A 606 22.72 -0.18 13.78
C ASP A 606 23.93 -0.24 14.74
N ALA A 607 23.92 0.68 15.70
CA ALA A 607 24.82 0.85 16.85
C ALA A 607 25.05 -0.40 17.73
N SER A 608 24.51 -1.57 17.34
CA SER A 608 24.88 -2.86 17.92
C SER A 608 26.05 -3.54 17.19
N ASP A 609 26.30 -3.26 15.91
CA ASP A 609 27.16 -4.10 15.07
C ASP A 609 28.67 -3.77 15.20
N ALA A 610 29.07 -2.52 15.41
CA ALA A 610 30.47 -2.17 15.65
C ALA A 610 31.01 -2.70 16.99
N THR A 611 30.12 -3.09 17.92
CA THR A 611 30.51 -3.85 19.12
C THR A 611 31.06 -5.23 18.79
N VAL A 612 30.61 -5.84 17.68
CA VAL A 612 31.03 -7.18 17.21
C VAL A 612 32.47 -7.17 16.66
N ALA A 613 32.95 -6.01 16.19
CA ALA A 613 34.27 -5.85 15.59
C ALA A 613 35.44 -5.75 16.60
N SER A 614 35.18 -5.67 17.92
CA SER A 614 36.25 -5.47 18.93
C SER A 614 36.22 -6.49 20.08
N THR A 615 37.25 -7.34 20.15
CA THR A 615 37.40 -8.37 21.18
C THR A 615 38.00 -7.83 22.48
N VAL A 616 37.23 -7.02 23.22
CA VAL A 616 37.53 -6.63 24.61
C VAL A 616 36.26 -6.78 25.47
N PRO A 617 36.28 -7.40 26.67
CA PRO A 617 35.05 -7.70 27.41
C PRO A 617 34.24 -6.46 27.83
N PHE A 618 32.95 -6.48 27.50
CA PHE A 618 32.02 -5.34 27.62
C PHE A 618 31.53 -5.01 29.06
N GLU A 619 32.16 -5.57 30.10
CA GLU A 619 31.69 -5.42 31.50
C GLU A 619 32.27 -4.21 32.26
N THR A 620 33.14 -3.38 31.66
CA THR A 620 33.76 -2.23 32.36
C THR A 620 33.16 -0.86 32.01
N ILE A 621 32.31 -0.76 30.98
CA ILE A 621 31.87 0.52 30.39
C ILE A 621 30.73 1.20 31.19
N LEU A 622 29.86 0.42 31.87
CA LEU A 622 28.73 0.93 32.65
C LEU A 622 29.09 1.67 33.97
N ALA A 623 30.34 2.08 34.15
CA ALA A 623 30.87 2.70 35.36
C ALA A 623 31.56 4.07 35.15
N SER A 624 31.31 4.76 34.02
CA SER A 624 31.98 6.04 33.71
C SER A 624 31.09 7.12 33.09
N ALA A 625 29.96 7.44 33.73
CA ALA A 625 29.35 8.75 33.55
C ALA A 625 30.30 9.84 34.10
N ARG A 626 30.79 10.74 33.23
CA ARG A 626 31.55 11.98 33.55
C ARG A 626 32.56 11.88 34.70
N LYS A 627 33.76 11.36 34.42
CA LYS A 627 34.85 11.30 35.40
C LYS A 627 35.62 12.63 35.48
N THR A 628 35.13 13.54 36.32
CA THR A 628 35.90 14.73 36.75
C THR A 628 37.02 14.29 37.69
N VAL A 629 38.25 14.71 37.40
CA VAL A 629 39.41 14.60 38.30
C VAL A 629 39.36 15.77 39.27
N ASP A 630 38.81 15.50 40.45
CA ASP A 630 38.92 16.36 41.65
C ASP A 630 40.13 15.89 42.47
N PHE A 631 41.12 16.76 42.63
CA PHE A 631 42.37 16.45 43.32
C PHE A 631 42.23 16.29 44.84
N GLU A 632 41.12 16.73 45.45
CA GLU A 632 40.80 16.48 46.86
C GLU A 632 40.53 14.98 47.13
N THR A 633 40.07 14.24 46.11
CA THR A 633 39.59 12.86 46.25
C THR A 633 40.71 11.80 46.27
N MET A 634 41.97 12.21 46.15
CA MET A 634 43.10 11.29 46.23
C MET A 634 43.21 10.64 47.63
N LEU A 635 43.67 9.38 47.65
CA LEU A 635 44.10 8.75 48.89
C LEU A 635 45.44 9.38 49.34
N SER A 636 45.36 10.30 50.31
CA SER A 636 46.48 11.03 50.93
C SER A 636 47.22 12.03 50.01
N PRO A 637 46.55 13.10 49.53
CA PRO A 637 47.18 14.16 48.74
C PRO A 637 48.27 14.86 49.57
N THR A 638 49.52 14.74 49.13
CA THR A 638 50.71 15.28 49.81
C THR A 638 51.32 16.39 48.96
N PRO A 639 51.48 17.63 49.48
CA PRO A 639 52.10 18.72 48.73
C PRO A 639 53.49 18.35 48.20
N GLY A 640 53.74 18.64 46.93
CA GLY A 640 55.01 18.34 46.24
C GLY A 640 55.10 16.96 45.60
N ILE A 641 54.07 16.09 45.70
CA ILE A 641 54.04 14.81 44.99
C ILE A 641 53.95 15.02 43.46
N GLU A 642 54.64 14.17 42.71
CA GLU A 642 54.60 14.14 41.24
C GLU A 642 53.38 13.37 40.75
N ILE A 643 52.54 14.00 39.92
CA ILE A 643 51.32 13.42 39.35
C ILE A 643 51.59 13.06 37.89
N THR A 644 51.45 11.78 37.55
CA THR A 644 51.60 11.26 36.18
C THR A 644 50.53 10.24 35.83
N GLN A 645 50.52 9.07 36.49
CA GLN A 645 49.66 7.93 36.14
C GLN A 645 48.58 7.61 37.21
N GLN A 646 48.52 8.36 38.32
CA GLN A 646 47.60 8.10 39.44
C GLN A 646 46.12 8.07 39.04
N PHE A 647 45.75 8.80 38.00
CA PHE A 647 44.37 8.92 37.49
C PHE A 647 44.11 8.05 36.24
N ALA A 648 45.11 7.32 35.73
CA ALA A 648 44.98 6.57 34.49
C ALA A 648 43.98 5.39 34.66
N ASN A 649 44.21 4.53 35.64
CA ASN A 649 43.36 3.35 35.88
C ASN A 649 41.97 3.71 36.46
N THR A 650 41.85 4.86 37.14
CA THR A 650 40.62 5.26 37.84
C THR A 650 39.73 6.18 37.00
N HIS A 651 40.33 7.14 36.28
CA HIS A 651 39.66 8.20 35.53
C HIS A 651 39.96 8.18 34.02
N GLY A 652 40.84 7.30 33.54
CA GLY A 652 41.24 7.25 32.13
C GLY A 652 42.21 8.36 31.73
N MET A 653 42.81 9.07 32.69
CA MET A 653 43.58 10.30 32.45
C MET A 653 45.01 10.20 33.01
N ALA A 654 46.00 10.49 32.18
CA ALA A 654 47.40 10.64 32.58
C ALA A 654 47.87 12.08 32.34
N PHE A 655 48.78 12.56 33.19
CA PHE A 655 49.40 13.88 33.09
C PHE A 655 50.89 13.75 32.79
N SER A 656 51.45 14.63 31.96
CA SER A 656 52.88 14.69 31.68
C SER A 656 53.30 16.12 31.33
N SER A 657 54.61 16.38 31.32
CA SER A 657 55.17 17.62 30.80
C SER A 657 56.52 17.36 30.14
N SER A 658 56.78 18.06 29.04
CA SER A 658 57.99 17.92 28.23
C SER A 658 59.28 18.36 28.94
N LYS A 659 59.17 19.17 30.01
CA LYS A 659 60.30 19.93 30.59
C LYS A 659 60.38 19.95 32.11
N THR A 660 59.30 19.66 32.83
CA THR A 660 59.29 19.68 34.31
C THR A 660 58.45 18.55 34.89
N LYS A 661 58.63 18.25 36.18
CA LYS A 661 57.72 17.36 36.90
C LYS A 661 56.38 18.05 37.09
N VAL A 662 55.28 17.40 36.70
CA VAL A 662 53.92 17.84 37.02
C VAL A 662 53.69 17.52 38.50
N THR A 663 53.40 18.54 39.33
CA THR A 663 53.33 18.38 40.79
C THR A 663 52.05 18.91 41.38
N LEU A 664 51.56 18.24 42.43
CA LEU A 664 50.46 18.73 43.24
C LEU A 664 50.97 19.75 44.27
N ILE A 665 50.26 20.86 44.43
CA ILE A 665 50.55 21.88 45.45
C ILE A 665 49.28 22.26 46.21
N LYS A 666 49.43 22.70 47.47
CA LYS A 666 48.30 23.20 48.26
C LYS A 666 48.08 24.70 48.06
N VAL A 667 46.82 25.11 47.95
CA VAL A 667 46.41 26.52 47.88
C VAL A 667 46.91 27.28 49.12
N GLY A 668 47.54 28.42 48.87
CA GLY A 668 48.16 29.26 49.88
C GLY A 668 49.58 28.88 50.32
N GLU A 669 50.11 27.72 49.92
CA GLU A 669 51.51 27.33 50.17
C GLU A 669 52.47 27.85 49.07
N LYS A 670 53.78 27.73 49.31
CA LYS A 670 54.84 27.93 48.30
C LYS A 670 55.23 26.53 47.77
N PRO A 671 55.34 26.32 46.45
CA PRO A 671 56.07 27.17 45.49
C PRO A 671 55.15 28.01 44.59
N THR A 672 55.72 28.94 43.83
CA THR A 672 54.98 29.90 43.00
C THR A 672 54.44 29.29 41.69
N GLY A 673 53.14 29.06 41.62
CA GLY A 673 52.42 28.79 40.37
C GLY A 673 51.89 30.08 39.75
N PHE A 674 51.36 30.97 40.59
CA PHE A 674 50.79 32.25 40.17
C PHE A 674 51.07 33.41 41.12
N VAL A 675 50.75 34.62 40.68
CA VAL A 675 50.76 35.83 41.52
C VAL A 675 49.34 36.21 41.93
N SER A 676 49.04 36.18 43.23
CA SER A 676 47.72 36.58 43.72
C SER A 676 47.63 38.09 43.96
N VAL A 677 46.44 38.65 43.70
CA VAL A 677 46.06 40.01 44.12
C VAL A 677 45.25 40.01 45.43
N TYR A 678 45.16 38.87 46.13
CA TYR A 678 44.40 38.70 47.38
C TYR A 678 45.31 38.34 48.57
N ASP A 679 44.95 38.82 49.77
CA ASP A 679 45.69 38.56 51.00
C ASP A 679 45.26 37.26 51.71
N ALA A 680 45.77 37.05 52.93
CA ALA A 680 45.44 35.88 53.75
C ALA A 680 43.96 35.81 54.21
N LYS A 681 43.19 36.89 54.04
CA LYS A 681 41.78 37.04 54.43
C LYS A 681 40.84 37.16 53.22
N GLY A 682 41.36 37.00 51.99
CA GLY A 682 40.58 37.15 50.77
C GLY A 682 40.31 38.60 50.35
N ILE A 683 41.04 39.57 50.91
CA ILE A 683 40.88 40.99 50.58
C ILE A 683 41.85 41.37 49.45
N LYS A 684 41.36 42.08 48.42
CA LYS A 684 42.16 42.48 47.25
C LYS A 684 43.17 43.57 47.61
N THR A 685 44.47 43.30 47.44
CA THR A 685 45.58 44.18 47.81
C THR A 685 46.15 44.98 46.64
N ARG A 686 46.65 46.19 46.92
CA ARG A 686 47.40 47.02 45.95
C ARG A 686 48.83 46.55 45.65
N ARG A 687 49.25 45.42 46.22
CA ARG A 687 50.56 44.79 45.99
C ARG A 687 50.34 43.32 45.64
N GLU A 688 51.12 42.85 44.69
CA GLU A 688 51.26 41.44 44.30
C GLU A 688 51.65 40.59 45.52
N ASN A 689 50.87 39.55 45.80
CA ASN A 689 51.10 38.61 46.90
C ASN A 689 51.73 37.33 46.34
N LYS A 690 52.88 36.92 46.90
CA LYS A 690 53.65 35.73 46.48
C LYS A 690 53.12 34.43 47.12
N LEU A 691 51.81 34.32 47.26
CA LEU A 691 51.09 33.15 47.77
C LEU A 691 49.99 32.80 46.77
N ASN A 692 49.89 31.53 46.38
CA ASN A 692 48.88 31.04 45.43
C ASN A 692 47.49 31.07 46.09
N ARG A 693 46.80 32.22 46.11
CA ARG A 693 45.46 32.37 46.68
C ARG A 693 44.49 32.85 45.61
N PRO A 694 43.48 32.05 45.21
CA PRO A 694 42.47 32.51 44.28
C PRO A 694 41.54 33.54 44.95
N ALA A 695 40.66 34.16 44.16
CA ALA A 695 39.60 35.01 44.69
C ALA A 695 38.65 34.21 45.61
N PRO A 696 38.03 34.84 46.63
CA PRO A 696 37.13 34.14 47.56
C PRO A 696 35.89 33.50 46.95
N ASP A 697 35.55 33.85 45.70
CA ASP A 697 34.41 33.33 44.95
C ASP A 697 34.81 32.48 43.73
N ALA A 698 36.08 32.08 43.63
CA ALA A 698 36.53 31.07 42.67
C ALA A 698 36.25 29.65 43.22
N ASN A 699 35.58 28.81 42.43
CA ASN A 699 35.26 27.42 42.80
C ASN A 699 36.47 26.51 42.54
N ILE A 700 37.46 26.57 43.43
CA ILE A 700 38.76 25.89 43.32
C ILE A 700 39.00 25.04 44.58
N GLY A 701 39.65 23.89 44.42
CA GLY A 701 40.00 22.96 45.50
C GLY A 701 41.03 23.50 46.49
N GLN A 702 41.43 22.67 47.45
CA GLN A 702 42.58 22.93 48.32
C GLN A 702 43.90 22.56 47.62
N PHE A 703 43.87 21.70 46.62
CA PHE A 703 45.04 21.28 45.84
C PHE A 703 44.93 21.69 44.37
N LEU A 704 46.08 21.99 43.76
CA LEU A 704 46.21 22.39 42.35
C LEU A 704 47.33 21.58 41.69
N VAL A 705 47.18 21.27 40.40
CA VAL A 705 48.28 20.74 39.58
C VAL A 705 49.09 21.89 39.01
N MET A 706 50.41 21.84 39.18
CA MET A 706 51.36 22.81 38.66
C MET A 706 52.36 22.16 37.70
N ALA A 707 52.57 22.80 36.55
CA ALA A 707 53.79 22.69 35.76
C ALA A 707 54.64 23.95 36.02
N LYS A 708 55.94 23.77 36.30
CA LYS A 708 56.81 24.90 36.70
C LYS A 708 57.35 25.61 35.45
N HIS A 709 57.32 26.94 35.41
CA HIS A 709 57.74 27.65 34.21
C HIS A 709 59.25 27.52 33.96
N THR A 710 59.56 26.78 32.89
CA THR A 710 60.76 26.95 32.06
C THR A 710 60.27 27.27 30.65
N LYS A 711 61.03 28.01 29.82
CA LYS A 711 60.56 28.56 28.53
C LYS A 711 59.70 27.59 27.70
N GLY A 712 58.40 27.86 27.64
CA GLY A 712 57.42 27.00 26.97
C GLY A 712 57.32 25.62 27.59
N ALA A 713 57.06 25.52 28.89
CA ALA A 713 56.72 24.24 29.52
C ALA A 713 55.31 23.85 29.09
N ASP A 714 55.18 22.66 28.51
CA ASP A 714 53.91 22.14 28.02
C ASP A 714 53.34 21.22 29.11
N LEU A 715 52.06 21.39 29.49
CA LEU A 715 51.32 20.40 30.27
C LEU A 715 50.47 19.58 29.30
N SER A 716 50.69 18.27 29.25
CA SER A 716 49.98 17.35 28.36
C SER A 716 49.08 16.42 29.17
N ILE A 717 47.79 16.48 28.90
CA ILE A 717 46.76 15.57 29.41
C ILE A 717 46.58 14.49 28.33
N THR A 718 46.75 13.22 28.69
CA THR A 718 46.58 12.08 27.77
C THR A 718 45.43 11.21 28.24
N TYR A 719 44.47 10.95 27.35
CA TYR A 719 43.34 10.08 27.63
C TYR A 719 43.64 8.64 27.18
N LEU A 720 43.35 7.65 28.04
CA LEU A 720 43.61 6.24 27.73
C LEU A 720 42.79 5.77 26.51
N GLN A 721 41.55 6.24 26.40
CA GLN A 721 40.76 6.23 25.17
C GLN A 721 40.45 7.67 24.73
N PRO A 722 40.27 7.95 23.44
CA PRO A 722 39.81 9.26 22.97
C PRO A 722 38.50 9.73 23.66
N VAL A 723 38.29 11.05 23.74
CA VAL A 723 37.10 11.66 24.39
C VAL A 723 36.46 12.74 23.50
N ALA A 724 35.14 12.89 23.59
CA ALA A 724 34.36 13.84 22.79
C ALA A 724 34.37 15.25 23.40
N GLN A 725 34.44 15.30 24.73
CA GLN A 725 34.50 16.53 25.50
C GLN A 725 35.68 16.50 26.46
N ALA A 726 36.41 17.60 26.54
CA ALA A 726 37.55 17.78 27.45
C ALA A 726 37.55 19.20 28.00
N SER A 727 37.66 19.35 29.32
CA SER A 727 37.57 20.64 29.99
C SER A 727 38.46 20.71 31.23
N GLY A 728 38.72 21.92 31.71
CA GLY A 728 39.43 22.17 32.96
C GLY A 728 39.50 23.65 33.30
N GLU A 729 40.08 23.96 34.45
CA GLU A 729 40.23 25.33 34.93
C GLU A 729 41.69 25.70 35.06
N VAL A 730 42.02 26.95 34.71
CA VAL A 730 43.37 27.52 34.87
C VAL A 730 43.33 28.77 35.71
N LEU A 731 44.31 28.87 36.61
CA LEU A 731 44.58 30.04 37.43
C LEU A 731 45.81 30.78 36.86
N ASP A 732 45.64 32.10 36.73
CA ASP A 732 46.62 33.10 36.30
C ASP A 732 46.81 33.32 34.79
N VAL A 733 46.68 34.60 34.42
CA VAL A 733 47.32 35.27 33.29
C VAL A 733 47.50 36.73 33.71
N ASP A 734 48.61 37.06 34.35
CA ASP A 734 48.92 38.36 35.02
C ASP A 734 49.00 39.61 34.11
N GLY A 735 48.59 39.48 32.84
CA GLY A 735 48.68 40.50 31.82
C GLY A 735 49.87 40.35 30.86
N LYS A 736 50.86 39.50 31.16
CA LYS A 736 52.14 39.40 30.42
C LYS A 736 52.33 38.09 29.65
N GLU A 737 51.30 37.23 29.62
CA GLU A 737 51.37 35.88 29.09
C GLU A 737 50.17 35.52 28.21
N ILE A 738 50.33 34.45 27.43
CA ILE A 738 49.27 33.81 26.64
C ILE A 738 49.38 32.30 26.84
N LEU A 739 48.27 31.65 27.13
CA LEU A 739 48.15 30.19 27.12
C LEU A 739 47.50 29.75 25.81
N SER A 740 48.11 28.81 25.11
CA SER A 740 47.47 28.06 24.01
C SER A 740 47.09 26.67 24.52
N ILE A 741 45.81 26.35 24.47
CA ILE A 741 45.24 25.06 24.87
C ILE A 741 44.81 24.36 23.58
N ILE A 742 45.36 23.18 23.31
CA ILE A 742 45.30 22.51 22.01
C ILE A 742 44.80 21.08 22.21
N ALA A 743 43.64 20.73 21.66
CA ALA A 743 43.18 19.36 21.54
C ALA A 743 43.82 18.70 20.30
N ARG A 744 44.28 17.46 20.46
CA ARG A 744 44.85 16.64 19.38
C ARG A 744 44.20 15.27 19.28
N ASP A 745 44.20 14.74 18.05
CA ASP A 745 43.77 13.38 17.74
C ASP A 745 44.84 12.32 18.07
N VAL A 746 44.54 11.05 17.74
CA VAL A 746 45.44 9.90 17.94
C VAL A 746 46.72 9.95 17.11
N GLU A 747 46.77 10.77 16.05
CA GLU A 747 47.95 11.00 15.22
C GLU A 747 48.79 12.20 15.72
N GLY A 748 48.28 12.95 16.71
CA GLY A 748 48.89 14.18 17.23
C GLY A 748 48.58 15.43 16.41
N LYS A 749 47.66 15.34 15.44
CA LYS A 749 47.21 16.47 14.64
C LYS A 749 46.22 17.31 15.47
N GLU A 750 46.29 18.63 15.28
CA GLU A 750 45.46 19.59 15.99
C GLU A 750 44.01 19.55 15.47
N VAL A 751 43.06 19.28 16.37
CA VAL A 751 41.62 19.24 16.07
C VAL A 751 40.86 20.45 16.60
N SER A 752 41.37 21.11 17.65
CA SER A 752 40.80 22.38 18.15
C SER A 752 41.78 23.11 19.05
N THR A 753 41.72 24.45 19.07
CA THR A 753 42.57 25.30 19.91
C THR A 753 41.79 26.44 20.55
N GLN A 754 42.05 26.70 21.83
CA GLN A 754 41.60 27.87 22.57
C GLN A 754 42.81 28.68 23.06
N GLN A 755 42.67 30.00 23.14
CA GLN A 755 43.69 30.87 23.72
C GLN A 755 43.12 31.65 24.90
N ILE A 756 43.92 31.72 25.97
CA ILE A 756 43.63 32.54 27.15
C ILE A 756 44.71 33.62 27.23
N ASP A 757 44.29 34.88 27.12
CA ASP A 757 45.14 36.06 27.31
C ASP A 757 44.50 37.04 28.30
N LYS A 758 45.17 38.17 28.55
CA LYS A 758 44.76 39.26 29.46
C LYS A 758 43.38 39.90 29.18
N ARG A 759 42.68 39.50 28.11
CA ARG A 759 41.34 39.94 27.72
C ARG A 759 40.28 38.86 27.94
N SER A 760 40.70 37.62 28.17
CA SER A 760 39.79 36.52 28.54
C SER A 760 39.15 36.83 29.90
N PRO A 761 37.86 36.53 30.12
CA PRO A 761 37.23 36.79 31.42
C PRO A 761 37.95 36.02 32.53
N ASN A 762 37.93 36.58 33.76
CA ASN A 762 38.66 36.09 34.93
C ASN A 762 40.21 36.08 34.82
N SER A 763 40.80 36.48 33.68
CA SER A 763 42.26 36.62 33.57
C SER A 763 42.81 37.74 34.46
N GLY A 764 43.95 37.48 35.11
CA GLY A 764 44.71 38.47 35.89
C GLY A 764 44.01 39.08 37.12
N ASP A 765 42.76 38.73 37.42
CA ASP A 765 42.01 39.29 38.54
C ASP A 765 42.08 38.45 39.83
N GLY A 766 42.60 37.22 39.72
CA GLY A 766 42.75 36.22 40.79
C GLY A 766 41.73 35.07 40.74
N ARG A 767 40.77 35.08 39.80
CA ARG A 767 39.85 33.95 39.57
C ARG A 767 40.42 32.94 38.56
N ALA A 768 39.71 31.84 38.39
CA ALA A 768 40.00 30.85 37.36
C ALA A 768 39.30 31.20 36.04
N THR A 769 40.01 30.98 34.94
CA THR A 769 39.43 30.93 33.59
C THR A 769 39.24 29.47 33.21
N ARG A 770 38.01 29.08 32.84
CA ARG A 770 37.71 27.70 32.38
C ARG A 770 37.95 27.57 30.88
N TRP A 771 38.35 26.39 30.43
CA TRP A 771 38.46 26.01 29.03
C TRP A 771 37.66 24.74 28.76
N SER A 772 37.17 24.55 27.53
CA SER A 772 36.30 23.42 27.19
C SER A 772 36.23 23.16 25.69
N PHE A 773 36.60 21.95 25.27
CA PHE A 773 36.31 21.39 23.96
C PHE A 773 35.08 20.50 24.02
N ASP A 774 34.27 20.53 22.98
CA ASP A 774 33.03 19.77 22.79
C ASP A 774 32.92 19.49 21.28
N LEU A 775 33.63 18.45 20.81
CA LEU A 775 33.83 18.17 19.38
C LEU A 775 32.82 17.18 18.80
N LYS A 776 31.77 16.85 19.58
CA LYS A 776 30.72 15.87 19.31
C LYS A 776 31.24 14.43 19.23
N MET A 777 32.11 14.10 18.28
CA MET A 777 32.77 12.79 18.17
C MET A 777 33.95 12.64 19.16
N PRO A 778 34.25 11.43 19.67
CA PRO A 778 35.37 11.17 20.56
C PRO A 778 36.72 11.11 19.84
N VAL A 779 37.21 12.27 19.39
CA VAL A 779 38.49 12.39 18.68
C VAL A 779 39.65 12.87 19.57
N ILE A 780 39.41 13.45 20.75
CA ILE A 780 40.46 14.07 21.56
C ILE A 780 41.29 12.99 22.27
N LYS A 781 42.50 12.72 21.80
CA LYS A 781 43.45 11.81 22.45
C LYS A 781 44.33 12.52 23.49
N THR A 782 44.74 13.75 23.21
CA THR A 782 45.49 14.59 24.15
C THR A 782 44.98 16.03 24.16
N VAL A 783 45.19 16.71 25.28
CA VAL A 783 45.14 18.18 25.37
C VAL A 783 46.49 18.69 25.85
N GLU A 784 47.12 19.55 25.05
CA GLU A 784 48.36 20.25 25.39
C GLU A 784 48.06 21.68 25.83
N ILE A 785 48.73 22.14 26.89
CA ILE A 785 48.64 23.52 27.37
C ILE A 785 50.02 24.15 27.37
N ILE A 786 50.21 25.16 26.52
CA ILE A 786 51.49 25.77 26.18
C ILE A 786 51.52 27.23 26.65
N GLN A 787 52.39 27.55 27.60
CA GLN A 787 52.59 28.91 28.13
C GLN A 787 53.60 29.72 27.28
N ARG A 788 53.20 30.91 26.83
CA ARG A 788 54.06 31.87 26.14
C ARG A 788 54.12 33.19 26.92
N GLY A 789 55.21 33.44 27.65
CA GLY A 789 55.35 34.67 28.44
C GLY A 789 56.62 34.77 29.31
N LYS A 790 56.50 35.47 30.44
CA LYS A 790 57.51 35.66 31.49
C LYS A 790 56.92 35.50 32.90
N GLY A 791 56.11 34.47 33.10
CA GLY A 791 55.51 34.11 34.40
C GLY A 791 56.35 33.16 35.24
N LEU A 792 55.72 32.57 36.27
CA LEU A 792 56.35 31.75 37.30
C LEU A 792 55.99 30.25 37.21
N GLY A 793 54.81 29.95 36.66
CA GLY A 793 54.26 28.61 36.42
C GLY A 793 52.89 28.75 35.78
N VAL A 794 52.14 27.64 35.74
CA VAL A 794 50.68 27.68 35.56
C VAL A 794 50.08 26.68 36.54
N SER A 795 48.94 27.03 37.14
CA SER A 795 48.18 26.17 38.06
C SER A 795 46.83 25.80 37.47
N PHE A 796 46.45 24.53 37.56
CA PHE A 796 45.21 23.99 37.00
C PHE A 796 44.40 23.16 38.01
N ASP A 797 43.10 23.06 37.77
CA ASP A 797 42.14 22.34 38.60
C ASP A 797 40.95 21.79 37.79
N ASN A 798 40.10 20.97 38.43
CA ASN A 798 38.77 20.58 37.97
C ASN A 798 38.72 20.04 36.53
N PHE A 799 39.67 19.19 36.14
CA PHE A 799 39.66 18.60 34.81
C PHE A 799 38.50 17.61 34.66
N SER A 800 37.75 17.67 33.56
CA SER A 800 36.65 16.74 33.30
C SER A 800 36.59 16.37 31.83
N ALA A 801 36.28 15.10 31.55
CA ALA A 801 36.13 14.58 30.20
C ALA A 801 34.90 13.67 30.08
N SER A 802 34.35 13.63 28.86
CA SER A 802 33.25 12.74 28.48
C SER A 802 33.66 11.90 27.26
N PRO A 803 33.63 10.56 27.34
CA PRO A 803 33.69 9.72 26.14
C PRO A 803 32.38 9.77 25.35
N LEU A 804 31.26 10.11 26.00
CA LEU A 804 29.93 10.16 25.40
C LEU A 804 29.78 11.41 24.52
N CYS A 805 29.23 11.20 23.33
CA CYS A 805 28.62 12.19 22.44
C CYS A 805 27.46 12.95 23.12
N GLY A 806 26.82 13.87 22.39
CA GLY A 806 25.94 14.95 22.87
C GLY A 806 24.93 14.63 23.98
N ALA A 807 25.36 14.64 25.26
CA ALA A 807 24.52 14.33 26.42
C ALA A 807 23.44 15.40 26.73
N LYS A 808 22.34 15.39 25.96
CA LYS A 808 21.25 16.39 25.85
C LYS A 808 20.50 16.80 27.14
N ASN A 809 20.81 16.28 28.34
CA ASN A 809 20.02 16.54 29.55
C ASN A 809 20.78 16.75 30.89
N LEU A 810 22.10 16.96 30.89
CA LEU A 810 22.83 17.39 32.11
C LEU A 810 23.83 18.51 31.77
N PRO A 811 23.94 19.59 32.58
CA PRO A 811 24.69 20.78 32.21
C PRO A 811 26.17 20.47 31.94
N PHE A 812 26.64 20.87 30.76
CA PHE A 812 28.03 21.00 30.39
C PHE A 812 28.31 22.50 30.27
N VAL A 813 29.38 23.01 30.91
CA VAL A 813 29.64 24.45 30.96
C VAL A 813 30.33 24.87 29.68
N LYS A 814 29.60 25.60 28.84
CA LYS A 814 30.08 26.08 27.54
C LYS A 814 30.98 27.30 27.72
N SER A 815 31.88 27.52 26.76
CA SER A 815 32.59 28.80 26.61
C SER A 815 31.65 29.99 26.33
N GLU A 816 30.38 29.72 25.99
CA GLU A 816 29.30 30.70 25.78
C GLU A 816 28.77 31.33 27.09
N ASP A 817 28.90 30.66 28.23
CA ASP A 817 28.40 31.16 29.54
C ASP A 817 29.18 32.39 30.06
N PHE A 818 30.28 32.74 29.39
CA PHE A 818 31.25 33.79 29.75
C PHE A 818 30.75 35.24 29.54
N LYS A 819 29.51 35.54 29.92
CA LYS A 819 28.98 36.91 30.00
C LYS A 819 29.08 37.47 31.41
N ALA A 820 29.77 38.60 31.56
CA ALA A 820 29.97 39.27 32.85
C ALA A 820 28.64 39.73 33.50
N ARG A 821 28.13 38.94 34.45
CA ARG A 821 26.89 39.24 35.18
C ARG A 821 27.10 40.25 36.33
N TYR A 822 26.96 41.53 36.03
CA TYR A 822 26.55 42.52 37.03
C TYR A 822 25.11 43.02 36.75
N GLY A 823 24.14 42.15 36.99
CA GLY A 823 22.71 42.52 36.99
C GLY A 823 22.26 42.88 38.41
N LYS A 824 22.02 44.16 38.68
CA LYS A 824 21.46 44.61 39.97
C LYS A 824 19.94 44.45 39.94
N LYS A 825 19.40 43.49 40.71
CA LYS A 825 17.95 43.21 40.79
C LYS A 825 17.18 44.39 41.40
N THR A 826 16.00 44.67 40.83
CA THR A 826 14.76 45.00 41.55
C THR A 826 13.58 44.36 40.78
N THR A 827 12.41 44.29 41.40
CA THR A 827 11.33 43.32 41.08
C THR A 827 10.01 43.96 40.63
N SER A 828 9.00 43.10 40.45
CA SER A 828 7.55 43.33 40.35
C SER A 828 6.94 43.90 39.04
N GLU A 829 6.08 43.04 38.52
CA GLU A 829 4.93 43.20 37.60
C GLU A 829 4.21 44.57 37.60
N SER A 830 3.63 44.92 36.45
CA SER A 830 2.18 45.18 36.34
C SER A 830 1.71 45.28 34.88
N THR A 831 0.39 45.23 34.67
CA THR A 831 -0.28 45.08 33.37
C THR A 831 -0.71 46.40 32.73
N LYS A 832 -0.76 46.47 31.38
CA LYS A 832 -1.96 46.82 30.57
C LYS A 832 -1.71 47.01 29.06
N SER A 833 -2.80 46.95 28.30
CA SER A 833 -3.04 47.20 26.87
C SER A 833 -4.36 48.01 26.76
N PRO A 834 -4.87 48.57 25.62
CA PRO A 834 -4.39 48.66 24.23
C PRO A 834 -4.08 50.15 23.85
N THR A 835 -4.27 50.80 22.67
CA THR A 835 -5.06 50.54 21.42
C THR A 835 -4.62 51.44 20.25
N SER A 836 -4.86 50.99 19.00
CA SER A 836 -5.06 51.76 17.74
C SER A 836 -4.00 52.78 17.24
N GLY A 837 -3.63 52.83 15.95
CA GLY A 837 -3.98 51.95 14.81
C GLY A 837 -3.75 52.59 13.42
N VAL A 838 -4.13 51.84 12.36
CA VAL A 838 -4.42 52.29 10.98
C VAL A 838 -3.25 52.70 10.04
N ALA A 839 -2.81 51.71 9.27
CA ALA A 839 -2.63 51.71 7.80
C ALA A 839 -1.37 52.27 7.06
N ALA A 840 -1.18 51.65 5.89
CA ALA A 840 -0.56 52.12 4.63
C ALA A 840 0.96 52.04 4.42
N CYS A 841 1.33 51.49 3.24
CA CYS A 841 2.67 51.47 2.66
C CYS A 841 2.98 52.80 1.92
N LEU A 842 4.26 53.08 1.63
CA LEU A 842 4.82 53.10 0.26
C LEU A 842 6.28 53.64 0.16
N THR A 843 7.08 52.96 -0.69
CA THR A 843 8.15 53.50 -1.56
C THR A 843 9.50 54.03 -1.02
N SER A 844 10.45 54.08 -1.99
CA SER A 844 11.82 54.64 -2.04
C SER A 844 12.88 54.04 -1.09
N SER A 845 14.04 53.50 -1.52
CA SER A 845 14.99 53.69 -2.64
C SER A 845 16.18 54.61 -2.32
N THR A 846 17.40 54.07 -2.49
CA THR A 846 18.65 54.82 -2.67
C THR A 846 19.36 54.32 -3.93
N LYS A 847 20.29 55.13 -4.48
CA LYS A 847 20.74 55.04 -5.88
C LYS A 847 22.26 54.92 -6.06
N GLU A 848 22.63 54.66 -7.31
CA GLU A 848 23.99 54.55 -7.88
C GLU A 848 24.78 55.88 -7.93
N GLU A 849 26.09 55.78 -8.24
CA GLU A 849 26.94 56.65 -9.11
C GLU A 849 28.42 56.19 -8.89
N THR A 850 29.34 56.01 -9.85
CA THR A 850 29.30 55.93 -11.34
C THR A 850 30.47 54.99 -11.79
N ILE A 851 31.29 55.06 -12.88
CA ILE A 851 31.66 56.00 -13.95
C ILE A 851 31.91 55.23 -15.28
N ARG A 852 31.90 55.98 -16.38
CA ARG A 852 31.94 55.62 -17.81
C ARG A 852 33.32 55.16 -18.34
N PHE A 853 33.32 54.54 -19.52
CA PHE A 853 34.19 54.94 -20.66
C PHE A 853 33.58 54.58 -22.04
N VAL A 854 34.00 55.31 -23.07
CA VAL A 854 33.67 55.23 -24.53
C VAL A 854 34.77 56.02 -25.28
N PRO A 855 35.03 55.88 -26.60
CA PRO A 855 34.40 55.05 -27.63
C PRO A 855 35.39 54.20 -28.48
N SER A 856 34.90 53.63 -29.60
CA SER A 856 35.72 53.09 -30.73
C SER A 856 36.16 54.24 -31.68
N PRO A 857 37.11 54.07 -32.63
CA PRO A 857 36.75 53.45 -33.92
C PRO A 857 37.86 52.71 -34.74
N ASP A 858 37.39 51.98 -35.76
CA ASP A 858 37.81 52.02 -37.18
C ASP A 858 38.79 51.02 -37.89
N ILE A 859 38.39 50.74 -39.15
CA ILE A 859 39.12 50.30 -40.36
C ILE A 859 39.56 48.80 -40.54
N GLY A 860 39.14 48.23 -41.68
CA GLY A 860 39.59 46.93 -42.26
C GLY A 860 40.57 47.13 -43.45
N PRO A 861 40.38 46.58 -44.68
CA PRO A 861 39.26 45.78 -45.21
C PRO A 861 39.67 44.58 -46.16
N THR A 862 38.77 44.17 -47.09
CA THR A 862 38.90 43.14 -48.16
C THR A 862 38.79 41.66 -47.71
N GLY A 863 38.20 40.70 -48.45
CA GLY A 863 37.56 40.67 -49.79
C GLY A 863 38.01 39.40 -50.56
N VAL A 864 37.25 38.66 -51.39
CA VAL A 864 35.97 38.89 -52.11
C VAL A 864 35.20 37.55 -52.36
N SER A 865 33.90 37.69 -52.60
CA SER A 865 32.82 36.78 -53.07
C SER A 865 33.12 35.78 -54.21
N THR A 866 32.20 34.87 -54.59
CA THR A 866 30.96 35.09 -55.42
C THR A 866 29.82 34.08 -55.10
N ALA A 867 28.53 34.28 -55.41
CA ALA A 867 27.72 35.47 -55.78
C ALA A 867 26.19 35.19 -55.61
N GLY A 868 25.37 36.25 -55.54
CA GLY A 868 23.88 36.22 -55.60
C GLY A 868 23.34 36.24 -57.05
N PRO A 869 22.17 36.84 -57.40
CA PRO A 869 21.36 37.89 -56.70
C PRO A 869 19.82 37.58 -56.65
N ASN A 870 18.85 38.41 -56.18
CA ASN A 870 18.76 39.59 -55.29
C ASN A 870 17.31 39.78 -54.76
N CYS A 871 17.10 40.70 -53.79
CA CYS A 871 15.79 41.06 -53.20
C CYS A 871 15.41 42.55 -53.38
N PHE A 872 14.15 42.93 -53.15
CA PHE A 872 13.64 44.18 -52.52
C PHE A 872 12.10 44.05 -52.26
N LYS A 873 11.41 44.37 -51.14
CA LYS A 873 11.67 44.91 -49.77
C LYS A 873 11.45 46.42 -49.52
N MET A 874 10.27 46.85 -49.03
CA MET A 874 10.07 47.82 -47.90
C MET A 874 8.58 48.04 -47.51
N THR A 875 8.31 48.76 -46.41
CA THR A 875 7.04 48.88 -45.59
C THR A 875 6.68 50.38 -45.34
N PRO A 876 5.79 50.89 -44.41
CA PRO A 876 4.95 50.29 -43.32
C PRO A 876 3.54 50.98 -42.98
N ILE A 877 2.95 50.64 -41.80
CA ILE A 877 1.89 51.32 -40.95
C ILE A 877 0.36 51.27 -41.36
N PRO A 878 -0.66 51.75 -40.57
CA PRO A 878 -1.46 51.07 -39.50
C PRO A 878 -3.01 50.89 -39.74
N CYS A 879 -3.73 50.36 -38.72
CA CYS A 879 -5.22 50.24 -38.60
C CYS A 879 -5.91 51.59 -38.21
N PRO A 880 -7.27 51.74 -38.28
CA PRO A 880 -8.14 51.67 -37.07
C PRO A 880 -9.62 51.13 -37.34
N PRO A 881 -10.80 51.59 -36.77
CA PRO A 881 -11.83 50.67 -36.18
C PRO A 881 -13.35 50.92 -36.47
N GLY A 882 -14.27 50.17 -35.80
CA GLY A 882 -15.74 50.44 -35.67
C GLY A 882 -16.65 49.85 -36.79
N GLU A 883 -17.98 49.70 -36.68
CA GLU A 883 -18.98 49.78 -35.57
C GLU A 883 -20.30 49.03 -35.99
N GLU A 884 -21.40 49.02 -35.20
CA GLU A 884 -22.63 48.20 -35.42
C GLU A 884 -23.84 48.93 -36.08
N ALA A 885 -24.81 48.20 -36.68
CA ALA A 885 -26.30 48.33 -36.48
C ALA A 885 -27.22 47.77 -37.63
N GLY A 886 -28.44 47.32 -37.28
CA GLY A 886 -29.61 47.06 -38.17
C GLY A 886 -29.68 45.66 -38.84
N GLY A 887 -30.83 44.99 -39.09
CA GLY A 887 -32.27 45.31 -38.92
C GLY A 887 -32.97 45.64 -40.27
N SER A 888 -34.09 45.05 -40.71
CA SER A 888 -35.00 44.00 -40.16
C SER A 888 -35.87 43.35 -41.29
N ASP A 889 -36.72 42.35 -40.95
CA ASP A 889 -37.97 41.95 -41.66
C ASP A 889 -37.91 41.36 -43.11
N LEU A 890 -38.90 40.63 -43.65
CA LEU A 890 -40.00 39.83 -43.07
C LEU A 890 -40.41 38.63 -43.99
N LYS A 891 -41.08 37.65 -43.38
CA LYS A 891 -41.53 36.34 -43.90
C LYS A 891 -42.41 36.38 -45.17
N THR A 892 -42.30 35.34 -45.99
CA THR A 892 -43.47 34.64 -46.58
C THR A 892 -43.36 33.11 -46.33
N LYS A 893 -44.48 32.38 -46.41
CA LYS A 893 -44.59 30.94 -46.06
C LYS A 893 -44.99 30.09 -47.27
N THR A 894 -44.44 28.88 -47.37
CA THR A 894 -45.15 27.70 -47.92
C THR A 894 -44.55 26.39 -47.39
N VAL A 895 -45.39 25.37 -47.18
CA VAL A 895 -45.18 24.18 -46.31
C VAL A 895 -46.19 23.09 -46.75
N PRO A 896 -45.95 21.76 -46.67
CA PRO A 896 -44.71 20.95 -46.77
C PRO A 896 -44.84 19.68 -47.69
N ARG A 897 -43.72 19.00 -48.02
CA ARG A 897 -43.43 17.57 -47.62
C ARG A 897 -42.24 16.93 -48.39
N ILE A 898 -41.43 16.16 -47.62
CA ILE A 898 -40.67 14.92 -47.97
C ILE A 898 -39.87 14.96 -49.30
N SER A 899 -38.53 14.88 -49.31
CA SER A 899 -37.77 13.75 -48.73
C SER A 899 -36.30 14.04 -48.35
N THR A 900 -35.87 13.43 -47.25
CA THR A 900 -34.52 12.88 -46.94
C THR A 900 -33.25 13.61 -47.44
N ALA A 901 -32.61 14.34 -46.52
CA ALA A 901 -31.15 14.38 -46.38
C ALA A 901 -30.81 14.49 -44.88
N PRO A 902 -29.78 13.81 -44.34
CA PRO A 902 -29.42 13.93 -42.92
C PRO A 902 -28.84 15.30 -42.58
N ALA A 903 -29.18 15.84 -41.41
CA ALA A 903 -28.61 17.09 -40.92
C ALA A 903 -27.19 16.88 -40.37
N LYS A 904 -26.41 17.98 -40.28
CA LYS A 904 -25.18 18.00 -39.47
C LYS A 904 -25.59 18.04 -38.00
N ASP A 905 -25.28 16.99 -37.23
CA ASP A 905 -25.55 16.98 -35.80
C ASP A 905 -24.71 18.00 -35.04
N LYS A 906 -25.32 18.56 -33.98
CA LYS A 906 -24.58 19.25 -32.91
C LYS A 906 -23.85 18.19 -32.07
N PRO A 907 -22.73 18.52 -31.39
CA PRO A 907 -22.26 17.69 -30.29
C PRO A 907 -23.37 17.60 -29.23
N SER A 908 -23.84 16.37 -28.99
CA SER A 908 -24.78 16.05 -27.91
C SER A 908 -24.15 16.40 -26.57
N GLN A 909 -24.81 17.22 -25.76
CA GLN A 909 -24.33 17.48 -24.40
C GLN A 909 -24.28 16.17 -23.61
N ARG A 910 -23.16 15.91 -22.95
CA ARG A 910 -22.98 14.74 -22.09
C ARG A 910 -23.87 14.85 -20.85
N TYR A 911 -23.74 15.96 -20.13
CA TYR A 911 -24.47 16.20 -18.88
C TYR A 911 -25.50 17.32 -19.09
N ILE A 912 -26.78 17.03 -18.88
CA ILE A 912 -27.89 17.98 -18.96
C ILE A 912 -28.42 18.22 -17.55
N ASN A 913 -28.38 19.46 -17.07
CA ASN A 913 -29.12 19.86 -15.87
C ASN A 913 -30.60 20.03 -16.23
N ASN A 914 -31.48 19.33 -15.51
CA ASN A 914 -32.91 19.31 -15.74
C ASN A 914 -33.64 20.54 -15.15
N GLY A 915 -32.97 21.31 -14.29
CA GLY A 915 -33.50 22.53 -13.64
C GLY A 915 -34.22 22.27 -12.32
N ASP A 916 -34.39 21.01 -11.93
CA ASP A 916 -35.04 20.52 -10.70
C ASP A 916 -34.06 20.22 -9.55
N GLY A 917 -32.75 20.29 -9.80
CA GLY A 917 -31.69 19.86 -8.89
C GLY A 917 -31.00 18.55 -9.32
N THR A 918 -31.36 17.99 -10.47
CA THR A 918 -30.78 16.76 -11.03
C THR A 918 -30.08 16.97 -12.38
N VAL A 919 -29.20 16.04 -12.73
CA VAL A 919 -28.38 16.08 -13.95
C VAL A 919 -28.35 14.72 -14.62
N ALA A 920 -28.84 14.62 -15.85
CA ALA A 920 -28.77 13.41 -16.67
C ALA A 920 -27.42 13.28 -17.38
N ASP A 921 -26.75 12.11 -17.29
CA ASP A 921 -25.59 11.74 -18.10
C ASP A 921 -26.05 10.91 -19.31
N ASN A 922 -26.18 11.56 -20.48
CA ASN A 922 -26.58 10.94 -21.74
C ASN A 922 -25.64 9.82 -22.22
N LYS A 923 -24.43 9.71 -21.65
CA LYS A 923 -23.49 8.61 -21.94
C LYS A 923 -23.86 7.31 -21.22
N THR A 924 -24.57 7.39 -20.09
CA THR A 924 -24.81 6.25 -19.18
C THR A 924 -26.29 6.00 -18.88
N GLY A 925 -27.16 6.99 -19.07
CA GLY A 925 -28.57 6.92 -18.65
C GLY A 925 -28.77 7.11 -17.14
N LEU A 926 -27.73 7.50 -16.40
CA LEU A 926 -27.79 7.79 -14.97
C LEU A 926 -28.21 9.24 -14.74
N VAL A 927 -28.89 9.48 -13.62
CA VAL A 927 -29.23 10.82 -13.13
C VAL A 927 -28.54 11.07 -11.79
N TRP A 928 -27.85 12.21 -11.69
CA TRP A 928 -27.00 12.58 -10.57
C TRP A 928 -27.55 13.79 -9.83
N LEU A 929 -27.29 13.91 -8.54
CA LEU A 929 -27.59 15.13 -7.79
C LEU A 929 -26.68 16.27 -8.30
N GLN A 930 -27.25 17.45 -8.58
CA GLN A 930 -26.52 18.57 -9.17
C GLN A 930 -25.38 19.09 -8.27
N ASN A 931 -25.61 19.11 -6.96
CA ASN A 931 -24.63 19.52 -5.94
C ASN A 931 -23.94 18.28 -5.37
N ALA A 932 -22.68 18.08 -5.76
CA ALA A 932 -21.89 16.90 -5.44
C ALA A 932 -21.51 16.76 -3.95
N ASN A 933 -21.72 17.80 -3.14
CA ASN A 933 -21.63 17.72 -1.68
C ASN A 933 -22.76 18.57 -1.08
N CYS A 934 -24.00 18.15 -1.35
CA CYS A 934 -25.16 18.88 -0.89
C CYS A 934 -25.26 18.90 0.65
N ILE A 935 -24.96 17.76 1.29
CA ILE A 935 -25.06 17.57 2.74
C ILE A 935 -24.18 18.58 3.53
N GLY A 936 -22.89 18.72 3.21
CA GLY A 936 -22.04 19.72 3.87
C GLY A 936 -22.51 21.15 3.62
N SER A 937 -23.00 21.43 2.40
CA SER A 937 -23.45 22.79 2.03
C SER A 937 -24.81 23.20 2.62
N GLN A 938 -25.66 22.27 3.02
CA GLN A 938 -27.05 22.55 3.47
C GLN A 938 -27.37 22.07 4.90
N TYR A 939 -26.66 21.06 5.39
CA TYR A 939 -26.88 20.40 6.68
C TYR A 939 -25.53 20.04 7.35
N PRO A 940 -24.62 21.02 7.59
CA PRO A 940 -23.29 20.74 8.15
C PRO A 940 -23.32 20.07 9.54
N SER A 941 -24.44 20.14 10.26
CA SER A 941 -24.67 19.44 11.54
C SER A 941 -25.00 17.94 11.40
N PHE A 942 -24.98 17.37 10.20
CA PHE A 942 -25.10 15.92 9.99
C PHE A 942 -23.76 15.18 10.20
N GLU A 943 -22.64 15.89 10.04
CA GLU A 943 -21.28 15.37 10.20
C GLU A 943 -21.00 15.08 11.68
N LYS A 944 -20.59 13.84 11.98
CA LYS A 944 -20.39 13.32 13.36
C LYS A 944 -18.92 13.26 13.78
N ASP A 945 -18.01 13.64 12.89
CA ASP A 945 -16.58 13.65 13.13
C ASP A 945 -16.18 14.89 13.97
N CYS A 946 -15.26 14.70 14.92
CA CYS A 946 -14.74 15.76 15.78
C CYS A 946 -13.60 16.57 15.14
N CYS A 947 -13.01 16.10 14.04
CA CYS A 947 -11.79 16.69 13.47
C CYS A 947 -11.99 17.75 12.38
N SER A 948 -13.14 17.82 11.70
CA SER A 948 -13.41 18.83 10.64
C SER A 948 -14.92 19.10 10.43
N PRO A 949 -15.65 19.61 11.45
CA PRO A 949 -17.10 19.76 11.37
C PRO A 949 -17.55 20.83 10.38
N GLY A 950 -18.36 20.42 9.39
CA GLY A 950 -18.99 21.28 8.39
C GLY A 950 -18.45 21.13 6.97
N GLU A 951 -17.53 20.19 6.70
CA GLU A 951 -17.11 19.87 5.33
C GLU A 951 -18.12 18.98 4.61
N GLY A 952 -18.89 18.16 5.32
CA GLY A 952 -19.83 17.20 4.74
C GLY A 952 -19.18 15.88 4.30
N ARG A 953 -18.06 15.50 4.91
CA ARG A 953 -17.52 14.14 4.84
C ARG A 953 -18.27 13.24 5.82
N MET A 954 -18.20 11.92 5.62
CA MET A 954 -18.86 10.96 6.48
C MET A 954 -18.26 9.55 6.36
N THR A 955 -18.53 8.70 7.35
CA THR A 955 -18.17 7.28 7.30
C THR A 955 -18.95 6.56 6.20
N TRP A 956 -18.49 5.39 5.77
CA TRP A 956 -19.22 4.60 4.78
C TRP A 956 -20.60 4.14 5.27
N GLN A 957 -20.77 3.97 6.59
CA GLN A 957 -22.06 3.61 7.16
C GLN A 957 -23.01 4.82 7.19
N ASP A 958 -22.50 5.99 7.56
CA ASP A 958 -23.25 7.24 7.50
C ASP A 958 -23.61 7.65 6.06
N ALA A 959 -22.81 7.24 5.07
CA ALA A 959 -23.11 7.43 3.64
C ALA A 959 -24.39 6.71 3.19
N GLN A 960 -24.64 5.50 3.69
CA GLN A 960 -25.90 4.78 3.42
C GLN A 960 -27.06 5.46 4.16
N VAL A 961 -26.88 5.77 5.45
CA VAL A 961 -27.91 6.45 6.28
C VAL A 961 -28.29 7.81 5.70
N PHE A 962 -27.34 8.59 5.21
CA PHE A 962 -27.59 9.86 4.51
C PHE A 962 -28.57 9.67 3.35
N VAL A 963 -28.37 8.65 2.53
CA VAL A 963 -29.20 8.40 1.34
C VAL A 963 -30.55 7.78 1.70
N ASP A 964 -30.63 6.92 2.71
CA ASP A 964 -31.91 6.44 3.26
C ASP A 964 -32.75 7.61 3.81
N GLU A 965 -32.12 8.55 4.53
CA GLU A 965 -32.77 9.75 5.06
C GLU A 965 -33.09 10.80 3.99
N LEU A 966 -32.30 10.86 2.91
CA LEU A 966 -32.57 11.64 1.70
C LEU A 966 -33.87 11.16 1.03
N ASN A 967 -34.01 9.84 0.87
CA ASN A 967 -35.18 9.20 0.29
C ASN A 967 -36.42 9.29 1.19
N ALA A 968 -36.22 9.22 2.52
CA ALA A 968 -37.27 9.51 3.50
C ALA A 968 -37.64 11.00 3.62
N GLY A 969 -37.04 11.87 2.79
CA GLY A 969 -37.39 13.29 2.71
C GLY A 969 -36.88 14.16 3.85
N LYS A 970 -35.96 13.68 4.70
CA LYS A 970 -35.39 14.46 5.82
C LYS A 970 -34.53 15.63 5.35
N PHE A 971 -33.97 15.53 4.13
CA PHE A 971 -33.12 16.56 3.52
C PHE A 971 -33.80 17.18 2.28
N PRO A 972 -34.91 17.93 2.42
CA PRO A 972 -35.69 18.48 1.30
C PRO A 972 -34.93 19.51 0.43
N LYS A 973 -33.76 20.00 0.87
CA LYS A 973 -32.87 20.81 0.04
C LYS A 973 -31.90 20.00 -0.84
N CYS A 974 -31.80 18.70 -0.61
CA CYS A 974 -30.84 17.81 -1.28
C CYS A 974 -31.49 16.64 -2.01
N ASN A 975 -32.77 16.31 -1.76
CA ASN A 975 -33.43 15.18 -2.42
C ASN A 975 -33.95 15.50 -3.84
N ALA A 976 -33.97 16.77 -4.25
CA ALA A 976 -34.50 17.23 -5.55
C ALA A 976 -35.90 16.64 -5.90
N ASN A 977 -36.77 16.50 -4.89
CA ASN A 977 -38.10 15.86 -5.00
C ASN A 977 -38.11 14.38 -5.46
N HIS A 978 -36.99 13.67 -5.33
CA HIS A 978 -36.86 12.24 -5.61
C HIS A 978 -36.62 11.42 -4.34
N SER A 979 -36.94 10.12 -4.40
CA SER A 979 -36.92 9.19 -3.25
C SER A 979 -36.34 7.80 -3.61
N ASP A 980 -35.57 7.75 -4.68
CA ASP A 980 -34.92 6.57 -5.28
C ASP A 980 -33.41 6.81 -5.50
N TRP A 981 -32.82 7.69 -4.68
CA TRP A 981 -31.38 7.90 -4.64
C TRP A 981 -30.66 6.69 -4.05
N ARG A 982 -29.43 6.45 -4.51
CA ARG A 982 -28.52 5.43 -3.98
C ARG A 982 -27.11 5.98 -3.92
N VAL A 983 -26.30 5.48 -2.99
CA VAL A 983 -24.84 5.66 -3.05
C VAL A 983 -24.35 4.98 -4.35
N PRO A 984 -23.53 5.63 -5.19
CA PRO A 984 -23.13 5.07 -6.48
C PRO A 984 -22.20 3.88 -6.29
N THR A 985 -22.30 2.86 -7.13
CA THR A 985 -21.28 1.79 -7.20
C THR A 985 -19.98 2.32 -7.81
N VAL A 986 -18.90 1.53 -7.68
CA VAL A 986 -17.61 1.81 -8.34
C VAL A 986 -17.78 2.12 -9.83
N HIS A 987 -18.58 1.34 -10.56
CA HIS A 987 -18.71 1.51 -12.01
C HIS A 987 -19.44 2.81 -12.40
N GLU A 988 -20.36 3.28 -11.57
CA GLU A 988 -21.13 4.51 -11.80
C GLU A 988 -20.32 5.74 -11.38
N LEU A 989 -19.66 5.71 -10.23
CA LEU A 989 -18.83 6.83 -9.82
C LEU A 989 -17.58 6.98 -10.70
N GLN A 990 -17.02 5.87 -11.19
CA GLN A 990 -16.01 5.89 -12.25
C GLN A 990 -16.56 6.28 -13.64
N SER A 991 -17.87 6.27 -13.88
CA SER A 991 -18.41 6.65 -15.19
C SER A 991 -18.33 8.16 -15.40
N ILE A 992 -18.48 8.97 -14.34
CA ILE A 992 -18.29 10.42 -14.38
C ILE A 992 -16.85 10.80 -14.73
N VAL A 993 -15.87 10.01 -14.25
CA VAL A 993 -14.44 10.27 -14.40
C VAL A 993 -14.04 10.44 -15.86
N ASP A 994 -13.23 11.47 -16.11
CA ASP A 994 -12.55 11.69 -17.38
C ASP A 994 -11.04 11.79 -17.13
N TYR A 995 -10.32 10.73 -17.50
CA TYR A 995 -8.88 10.57 -17.33
C TYR A 995 -8.03 11.49 -18.24
N GLY A 996 -8.67 12.35 -19.05
CA GLY A 996 -8.04 13.49 -19.71
C GLY A 996 -7.81 14.69 -18.79
N PHE A 997 -8.45 14.73 -17.61
CA PHE A 997 -8.42 15.88 -16.69
C PHE A 997 -7.95 15.50 -15.27
N TYR A 998 -7.58 16.50 -14.48
CA TYR A 998 -7.16 16.35 -13.09
C TYR A 998 -7.51 17.62 -12.30
N ASN A 999 -7.79 17.50 -11.00
CA ASN A 999 -8.20 18.59 -10.11
C ASN A 999 -9.45 19.40 -10.54
N PRO A 1000 -10.63 18.79 -10.74
CA PRO A 1000 -10.93 17.36 -10.67
C PRO A 1000 -10.91 16.69 -12.06
N ALA A 1001 -10.80 15.37 -12.06
CA ALA A 1001 -10.86 14.47 -13.21
C ALA A 1001 -12.29 14.25 -13.72
N VAL A 1002 -13.00 15.35 -14.04
CA VAL A 1002 -14.41 15.35 -14.47
C VAL A 1002 -14.55 16.18 -15.74
N SER A 1003 -15.36 15.72 -16.70
CA SER A 1003 -15.67 16.47 -17.93
C SER A 1003 -16.73 17.55 -17.69
N ASN A 1004 -16.70 18.62 -18.49
CA ASN A 1004 -17.74 19.64 -18.54
C ASN A 1004 -19.07 19.08 -19.11
N GLY A 1005 -20.12 19.90 -19.14
CA GLY A 1005 -21.44 19.49 -19.64
C GLY A 1005 -21.47 19.03 -21.10
N ALA A 1006 -20.50 19.43 -21.92
CA ALA A 1006 -20.37 18.95 -23.30
C ALA A 1006 -19.63 17.60 -23.41
N GLY A 1007 -18.91 17.17 -22.37
CA GLY A 1007 -18.07 15.96 -22.41
C GLY A 1007 -16.76 16.14 -23.20
N THR A 1008 -16.34 17.38 -23.48
CA THR A 1008 -15.24 17.70 -24.41
C THR A 1008 -14.14 18.60 -23.84
N GLY A 1009 -14.24 18.98 -22.57
CA GLY A 1009 -13.25 19.79 -21.86
C GLY A 1009 -13.42 19.65 -20.35
N GLN A 1010 -12.49 20.18 -19.56
CA GLN A 1010 -12.49 20.00 -18.11
C GLN A 1010 -13.68 20.68 -17.41
N TRP A 1011 -14.23 20.04 -16.37
CA TRP A 1011 -15.19 20.66 -15.46
C TRP A 1011 -14.57 21.83 -14.67
N ARG A 1012 -15.37 22.87 -14.47
CA ARG A 1012 -15.16 23.95 -13.50
C ARG A 1012 -16.50 24.28 -12.88
N GLU A 1013 -16.55 24.83 -11.66
CA GLU A 1013 -17.79 25.20 -10.97
C GLU A 1013 -18.80 25.91 -11.91
N ASN A 1014 -19.96 25.28 -12.14
CA ASN A 1014 -20.92 25.74 -13.16
C ASN A 1014 -22.36 25.31 -12.84
N LYS A 1015 -23.32 25.71 -13.71
CA LYS A 1015 -24.74 25.36 -13.53
C LYS A 1015 -25.09 23.90 -13.83
N VAL A 1016 -24.21 23.10 -14.43
CA VAL A 1016 -24.44 21.67 -14.69
C VAL A 1016 -24.11 20.86 -13.44
N PHE A 1017 -22.88 20.90 -12.94
CA PHE A 1017 -22.49 20.29 -11.67
C PHE A 1017 -21.82 21.34 -10.78
N SER A 1018 -22.18 21.34 -9.50
CA SER A 1018 -21.70 22.29 -8.50
C SER A 1018 -21.08 21.60 -7.28
N ASN A 1019 -20.17 22.30 -6.61
CA ASN A 1019 -19.51 21.88 -5.36
C ASN A 1019 -18.77 20.53 -5.46
N VAL A 1020 -18.27 20.18 -6.65
CA VAL A 1020 -17.47 18.96 -6.88
C VAL A 1020 -16.12 19.11 -6.18
N LYS A 1021 -15.79 18.19 -5.28
CA LYS A 1021 -14.53 18.21 -4.54
C LYS A 1021 -13.44 17.44 -5.32
N SER A 1022 -12.23 17.98 -5.34
CA SER A 1022 -11.05 17.32 -5.92
C SER A 1022 -10.46 16.29 -4.95
N ASP A 1023 -11.28 15.37 -4.50
CA ASP A 1023 -11.02 14.56 -3.29
C ASP A 1023 -11.73 13.19 -3.39
N ASN A 1024 -11.76 12.46 -2.28
CA ASN A 1024 -12.28 11.12 -2.13
C ASN A 1024 -13.80 11.11 -1.93
N TYR A 1025 -14.46 10.23 -2.68
CA TYR A 1025 -15.90 9.99 -2.62
C TYR A 1025 -16.18 8.50 -2.40
N TRP A 1026 -17.09 8.18 -1.49
CA TRP A 1026 -17.54 6.83 -1.21
C TRP A 1026 -18.33 6.21 -2.36
N THR A 1027 -18.22 4.89 -2.50
CA THR A 1027 -19.11 4.08 -3.34
C THR A 1027 -19.88 3.08 -2.49
N ALA A 1028 -21.02 2.59 -2.97
CA ALA A 1028 -21.80 1.53 -2.33
C ALA A 1028 -21.10 0.16 -2.36
N THR A 1029 -19.97 0.03 -3.07
CA THR A 1029 -19.27 -1.25 -3.23
C THR A 1029 -18.35 -1.51 -2.03
N PRO A 1030 -18.64 -2.50 -1.16
CA PRO A 1030 -17.73 -2.90 -0.10
C PRO A 1030 -16.48 -3.58 -0.70
N ASP A 1031 -15.38 -3.64 0.05
CA ASP A 1031 -14.27 -4.50 -0.33
C ASP A 1031 -14.59 -5.95 0.05
N ALA A 1032 -14.88 -6.77 -0.96
CA ALA A 1032 -15.15 -8.19 -0.78
C ALA A 1032 -13.98 -8.99 -0.19
N SER A 1033 -12.77 -8.40 -0.13
CA SER A 1033 -11.59 -9.00 0.53
C SER A 1033 -11.32 -8.48 1.94
N ALA A 1034 -12.00 -7.42 2.38
CA ALA A 1034 -11.80 -6.83 3.71
C ALA A 1034 -13.12 -6.24 4.26
N ILE A 1035 -13.75 -6.97 5.20
CA ILE A 1035 -15.10 -6.67 5.73
C ILE A 1035 -15.24 -5.23 6.27
N GLY A 1036 -14.17 -4.70 6.88
CA GLY A 1036 -14.12 -3.33 7.41
C GLY A 1036 -13.85 -2.23 6.37
N PHE A 1037 -13.67 -2.57 5.08
CA PHE A 1037 -13.24 -1.66 4.03
C PHE A 1037 -14.29 -1.51 2.91
N ALA A 1038 -14.22 -0.40 2.17
CA ALA A 1038 -15.06 -0.12 1.01
C ALA A 1038 -14.28 0.65 -0.07
N TRP A 1039 -14.82 0.65 -1.29
CA TRP A 1039 -14.18 1.34 -2.41
C TRP A 1039 -14.54 2.84 -2.44
N ARG A 1040 -13.53 3.68 -2.72
CA ARG A 1040 -13.65 5.12 -2.94
C ARG A 1040 -13.03 5.55 -4.29
N VAL A 1041 -13.65 6.52 -4.95
CA VAL A 1041 -13.08 7.20 -6.13
C VAL A 1041 -12.47 8.52 -5.69
N ARG A 1042 -11.22 8.77 -6.07
CA ARG A 1042 -10.45 9.97 -5.75
C ARG A 1042 -10.43 10.89 -6.97
N PHE A 1043 -11.23 11.95 -6.94
CA PHE A 1043 -11.50 12.83 -8.08
C PHE A 1043 -10.39 13.82 -8.42
N ASP A 1044 -9.28 13.88 -7.69
CA ASP A 1044 -8.10 14.64 -8.14
C ASP A 1044 -7.49 14.05 -9.43
N ARG A 1045 -7.47 12.72 -9.55
CA ARG A 1045 -6.86 11.95 -10.65
C ARG A 1045 -7.79 10.88 -11.26
N GLY A 1046 -9.01 10.71 -10.73
CA GLY A 1046 -9.98 9.72 -11.19
C GLY A 1046 -9.71 8.28 -10.70
N LEU A 1047 -8.83 8.13 -9.72
CA LEU A 1047 -8.28 6.85 -9.27
C LEU A 1047 -9.21 6.13 -8.29
N LEU A 1048 -9.11 4.79 -8.25
CA LEU A 1048 -9.93 3.92 -7.43
C LEU A 1048 -9.09 3.26 -6.33
N PHE A 1049 -9.51 3.39 -5.07
CA PHE A 1049 -8.83 2.83 -3.90
C PHE A 1049 -9.83 2.11 -2.98
N SER A 1050 -9.34 1.20 -2.15
CA SER A 1050 -10.09 0.63 -1.02
C SER A 1050 -9.61 1.31 0.27
N GLU A 1051 -10.52 1.58 1.21
CA GLU A 1051 -10.23 2.28 2.47
C GLU A 1051 -11.13 1.78 3.60
N SER A 1052 -10.68 1.93 4.86
CA SER A 1052 -11.51 1.66 6.04
C SER A 1052 -12.84 2.41 5.98
N LYS A 1053 -13.95 1.70 6.24
CA LYS A 1053 -15.31 2.26 6.32
C LYS A 1053 -15.46 3.37 7.37
N THR A 1054 -14.52 3.47 8.32
CA THR A 1054 -14.47 4.55 9.32
C THR A 1054 -13.94 5.87 8.79
N SER A 1055 -13.30 5.90 7.62
CA SER A 1055 -12.69 7.11 7.06
C SER A 1055 -13.75 8.12 6.56
N PRO A 1056 -13.56 9.44 6.81
CA PRO A 1056 -14.53 10.45 6.43
C PRO A 1056 -14.34 10.89 4.97
N PHE A 1057 -15.29 10.55 4.07
CA PHE A 1057 -15.27 10.96 2.66
C PHE A 1057 -16.63 11.51 2.17
N TYR A 1058 -16.63 12.16 1.00
CA TYR A 1058 -17.83 12.74 0.40
C TYR A 1058 -18.75 11.67 -0.23
N VAL A 1059 -20.00 12.02 -0.49
CA VAL A 1059 -21.00 11.16 -1.14
C VAL A 1059 -21.71 11.93 -2.25
N TRP A 1060 -21.78 11.36 -3.45
CA TRP A 1060 -22.49 11.94 -4.59
C TRP A 1060 -23.67 11.05 -5.00
N PRO A 1061 -24.91 11.36 -4.58
CA PRO A 1061 -26.07 10.52 -4.89
C PRO A 1061 -26.33 10.38 -6.39
N VAL A 1062 -26.68 9.15 -6.79
CA VAL A 1062 -27.11 8.78 -8.15
C VAL A 1062 -28.48 8.09 -8.10
N ARG A 1063 -29.23 8.11 -9.20
CA ARG A 1063 -30.47 7.36 -9.43
C ARG A 1063 -30.56 6.93 -10.91
N GLU A 1064 -31.49 6.03 -11.21
CA GLU A 1064 -31.78 5.65 -12.60
C GLU A 1064 -32.39 6.82 -13.39
N GLY A 1065 -32.04 6.95 -14.66
CA GLY A 1065 -32.74 7.84 -15.60
C GLY A 1065 -33.98 7.18 -16.20
N ALA A 1066 -34.95 8.01 -16.58
CA ALA A 1066 -36.02 7.58 -17.48
C ALA A 1066 -35.44 7.31 -18.88
N LYS A 1067 -35.82 6.18 -19.49
CA LYS A 1067 -35.44 5.77 -20.85
C LYS A 1067 -36.44 6.29 -21.89
#